data_AF-A0A936IK61-F1
#
_entry.id   AF-A0A936IK61-F1
#
_cell.length_a   1.000
_cell.length_b   1.000
_cell.length_c   1.000
_cell.angle_alpha   90.00
_cell.angle_beta   90.00
_cell.angle_gamma   90.00
#
_symmetry.space_group_name_H-M   'P 1'
#
loop_
_entity.id
_entity.type
_entity.pdbx_description
1 polymer ?
#
loop_
_entity_poly.entity_id
_entity_poly.type
_entity_poly.pdbx_seq_one_letter_code
_entity_poly.pdbx_strand_id
1 'polypeptide(L)'
;MEQNLILAGVGGQGILTIARAISMAALRRDLQVRQAEVHGMSQRGGAVQSHLRIADHELFSDLIPLGHADLVVAVEPLEALRYVQYLKDGGVIIAATNAFVNIENYPPIEQVLDRVAGFPRHVLLDADGLAKAAGSVRSANIVTLGAASLFLELEPAALEEAVAEMFAAKGPAVVAVNQRAFRLGRNAAAAYQDGLERGGTSRAVRAWIDKLPAEALAGEAAPAPPSFDDVDDLASRLTGAEAQAFEQCLVRAHNEGKRPLYEHEVYMLVELVGAISPPKYLLVRPDSVIAEEALAQFPGQRVALKLVSPDVTHKSDAGAVVFCNKDYETVRREMDRLVARFVGQVRVEGVLVVEFVEHGRLGFGSELFVGVRATREFGPVIAAGLGGVDTEYLASVMKPGVAVAKACAMDTSAEEFLALFRRTAAYDVLAGRARGHRRVVSDGELLRCFRAFIAIARHFCVDRGQEGPDVEELEVNPFAFRQERMVPLDGRGRIRTQVRRAVPRPLAKVRQLLEPASIAVLGVSSTSMNFGRIILNNLKQCGFPGDRLVVVKEGGGAIDGVPCAPSIEQLPWPVDLLVIAAPAAAMPEITAQCVRSGKVAAAIMIPGGVGETEGSAELMQQIRAAIAAGRERPDGGPVFLGPNCMGIQSRPGRYDTFFIPKTKLDPRWTAPARRVALISQSGAFVVSRLSNLGTLDPALTVSLGNQIDLTLADVLGVVAQRDDVDVIGVYAEGFNDLDGLDFVRAVRAATATGKLVVFYKAGRTAPGRSAAAGHTASLAGDYDVCVAAVSNAGALVVETFKQWEQMVELATCLHERAVGGARVACVSNAGFETVGMADASTGEHYRVEVPSISDATRAALEAALERHKLAGLVNPRNPLDLTPMATDAAYEECVRVLLEAPEVDALIASFVPLTPAMLTTAEELARPGSLAERMPRLLKATRKPVVVSIDSGGAYDALGQALRGAGVPVFRSCDQAMWALGRYLSHRAALGLARERAAVEERAAAPMVGAAR
;
A
#
# COMPACT_ATOMS: atom_id res chain seq x y z
N MET A 1 3.56 -25.62 -33.99
CA MET A 1 4.34 -26.03 -32.82
C MET A 1 5.74 -26.34 -33.31
N GLU A 2 6.77 -25.63 -32.84
CA GLU A 2 8.17 -25.99 -33.07
C GLU A 2 8.97 -25.66 -31.83
N GLN A 3 9.76 -26.61 -31.33
CA GLN A 3 10.61 -26.44 -30.16
C GLN A 3 11.98 -27.07 -30.39
N ASN A 4 13.03 -26.30 -30.11
CA ASN A 4 14.43 -26.61 -30.33
C ASN A 4 15.15 -26.73 -28.97
N LEU A 5 15.82 -27.85 -28.74
CA LEU A 5 16.45 -28.18 -27.47
C LEU A 5 17.92 -28.55 -27.65
N ILE A 6 18.76 -28.03 -26.76
CA ILE A 6 20.12 -28.51 -26.57
C ILE A 6 20.16 -29.35 -25.30
N LEU A 7 20.54 -30.61 -25.42
CA LEU A 7 20.75 -31.51 -24.29
C LEU A 7 22.26 -31.65 -24.07
N ALA A 8 22.76 -31.35 -22.88
CA ALA A 8 24.19 -31.28 -22.60
C ALA A 8 24.59 -32.02 -21.32
N GLY A 9 25.82 -32.55 -21.27
CA GLY A 9 26.34 -33.22 -20.09
C GLY A 9 27.64 -33.96 -20.32
N VAL A 10 28.06 -34.76 -19.33
CA VAL A 10 29.31 -35.55 -19.39
C VAL A 10 28.98 -37.04 -19.48
N GLY A 11 29.65 -37.77 -20.39
CA GLY A 11 29.52 -39.23 -20.51
C GLY A 11 28.33 -39.77 -21.32
N GLY A 12 27.54 -38.91 -21.96
CA GLY A 12 26.60 -39.22 -23.05
C GLY A 12 25.31 -39.97 -22.69
N GLN A 13 25.36 -41.01 -21.85
CA GLN A 13 24.19 -41.89 -21.61
C GLN A 13 22.98 -41.17 -20.98
N GLY A 14 23.22 -40.17 -20.13
CA GLY A 14 22.18 -39.39 -19.48
C GLY A 14 21.32 -38.60 -20.46
N ILE A 15 21.98 -37.81 -21.33
CA ILE A 15 21.31 -36.92 -22.30
C ILE A 15 20.56 -37.70 -23.38
N LEU A 16 21.07 -38.86 -23.81
CA LEU A 16 20.41 -39.73 -24.79
C LEU A 16 19.11 -40.30 -24.25
N THR A 17 19.07 -40.60 -22.95
CA THR A 17 17.85 -41.07 -22.28
C THR A 17 16.79 -39.96 -22.28
N ILE A 18 17.17 -38.71 -21.98
CA ILE A 18 16.28 -37.55 -22.03
C ILE A 18 15.75 -37.34 -23.45
N ALA A 19 16.65 -37.34 -24.45
CA ALA A 19 16.29 -37.19 -25.86
C ALA A 19 15.28 -38.23 -26.29
N ARG A 20 15.53 -39.50 -25.98
CA ARG A 20 14.66 -40.62 -26.32
C ARG A 20 13.27 -40.49 -25.70
N ALA A 21 13.17 -40.10 -24.43
CA ALA A 21 11.88 -39.93 -23.76
C ALA A 21 11.04 -38.84 -24.42
N ILE A 22 11.66 -37.69 -24.75
CA ILE A 22 11.00 -36.58 -25.44
C ILE A 22 10.56 -37.01 -26.85
N SER A 23 11.45 -37.66 -27.61
CA SER A 23 11.15 -38.16 -28.96
C SER A 23 9.98 -39.14 -28.96
N MET A 24 9.94 -40.08 -28.00
CA MET A 24 8.84 -41.04 -27.87
C MET A 24 7.50 -40.35 -27.56
N ALA A 25 7.50 -39.38 -26.64
CA ALA A 25 6.30 -38.60 -26.32
C ALA A 25 5.83 -37.74 -27.49
N ALA A 26 6.75 -37.13 -28.25
CA ALA A 26 6.45 -36.31 -29.42
C ALA A 26 5.87 -37.14 -30.59
N LEU A 27 6.47 -38.30 -30.88
CA LEU A 27 6.00 -39.20 -31.96
C LEU A 27 4.57 -39.72 -31.70
N ARG A 28 4.17 -39.92 -30.44
CA ARG A 28 2.79 -40.29 -30.08
C ARG A 28 1.76 -39.19 -30.36
N ARG A 29 2.21 -37.96 -30.58
CA ARG A 29 1.39 -36.81 -30.99
C ARG A 29 1.54 -36.49 -32.48
N ASP A 30 2.06 -37.43 -33.27
CA ASP A 30 2.32 -37.27 -34.70
C ASP A 30 3.24 -36.08 -35.04
N LEU A 31 4.11 -35.68 -34.09
CA LEU A 31 5.09 -34.61 -34.30
C LEU A 31 6.34 -35.15 -35.00
N GLN A 32 6.93 -34.32 -35.84
CA GLN A 32 8.23 -34.57 -36.46
C GLN A 32 9.34 -34.38 -35.43
N VAL A 33 10.33 -35.29 -35.43
CA VAL A 33 11.49 -35.23 -34.54
C VAL A 33 12.78 -35.36 -35.35
N ARG A 34 13.72 -34.43 -35.15
CA ARG A 34 15.10 -34.54 -35.65
C ARG A 34 16.08 -34.46 -34.51
N GLN A 35 17.08 -35.33 -34.53
CA GLN A 35 18.10 -35.40 -33.49
C GLN A 35 19.49 -35.50 -34.13
N ALA A 36 20.42 -34.63 -33.71
CA ALA A 36 21.83 -34.70 -34.08
C ALA A 36 22.69 -34.74 -32.81
N GLU A 37 23.63 -35.68 -32.74
CA GLU A 37 24.48 -35.90 -31.57
C GLU A 37 25.94 -35.63 -31.94
N VAL A 38 26.62 -34.81 -31.14
CA VAL A 38 28.05 -34.58 -31.30
C VAL A 38 28.77 -35.33 -30.19
N HIS A 39 29.34 -36.47 -30.56
CA HIS A 39 30.25 -37.23 -29.72
C HIS A 39 31.68 -36.79 -30.02
N GLY A 40 32.31 -36.05 -29.12
CA GLY A 40 33.77 -36.07 -29.06
C GLY A 40 34.25 -37.50 -28.76
N MET A 41 35.46 -37.88 -29.15
CA MET A 41 36.06 -39.22 -28.90
C MET A 41 36.16 -39.64 -27.40
N SER A 42 35.52 -38.93 -26.49
CA SER A 42 35.60 -39.11 -25.04
C SER A 42 34.38 -39.86 -24.49
N GLN A 43 34.28 -41.16 -24.80
CA GLN A 43 33.30 -42.07 -24.18
C GLN A 43 33.58 -42.41 -22.69
N ARG A 44 34.46 -41.65 -22.00
CA ARG A 44 34.79 -41.82 -20.57
C ARG A 44 35.09 -40.46 -19.95
N GLY A 45 34.04 -39.68 -19.72
CA GLY A 45 34.14 -38.41 -18.99
C GLY A 45 34.43 -37.17 -19.85
N GLY A 46 34.05 -37.14 -21.13
CA GLY A 46 34.05 -35.90 -21.93
C GLY A 46 32.68 -35.25 -22.07
N ALA A 47 32.67 -33.98 -22.47
CA ALA A 47 31.48 -33.20 -22.80
C ALA A 47 30.76 -33.79 -24.03
N VAL A 48 29.43 -33.87 -23.96
CA VAL A 48 28.56 -34.40 -25.02
C VAL A 48 27.34 -33.46 -25.15
N GLN A 49 26.91 -33.23 -26.39
CA GLN A 49 25.69 -32.49 -26.70
C GLN A 49 24.79 -33.23 -27.69
N SER A 50 23.49 -32.99 -27.61
CA SER A 50 22.50 -33.39 -28.60
C SER A 50 21.59 -32.23 -28.96
N HIS A 51 21.46 -31.94 -30.25
CA HIS A 51 20.42 -31.09 -30.80
C HIS A 51 19.17 -31.93 -30.99
N LEU A 52 18.05 -31.50 -30.40
CA LEU A 52 16.75 -32.14 -30.53
C LEU A 52 15.72 -31.11 -30.99
N ARG A 53 15.03 -31.39 -32.09
CA ARG A 53 14.00 -30.51 -32.65
C ARG A 53 12.69 -31.28 -32.76
N ILE A 54 11.61 -30.68 -32.29
CA ILE A 54 10.25 -31.22 -32.39
C ILE A 54 9.35 -30.20 -33.10
N ALA A 55 8.51 -30.64 -34.04
CA ALA A 55 7.60 -29.74 -34.73
C ALA A 55 6.33 -30.44 -35.25
N ASP A 56 5.26 -29.67 -35.47
CA ASP A 56 4.03 -30.10 -36.16
C ASP A 56 4.13 -29.97 -37.69
N HIS A 57 5.30 -29.60 -38.19
CA HIS A 57 5.60 -29.48 -39.61
C HIS A 57 6.95 -30.14 -39.93
N GLU A 58 7.25 -30.28 -41.21
CA GLU A 58 8.46 -30.97 -41.67
C GLU A 58 9.74 -30.22 -41.26
N LEU A 59 10.66 -30.95 -40.63
CA LEU A 59 11.98 -30.45 -40.22
C LEU A 59 13.05 -30.86 -41.23
N PHE A 60 13.63 -29.87 -41.92
CA PHE A 60 14.65 -30.06 -42.97
C PHE A 60 16.09 -30.16 -42.43
N SER A 61 16.35 -29.69 -41.22
CA SER A 61 17.67 -29.70 -40.57
C SER A 61 17.58 -30.28 -39.17
N ASP A 62 18.58 -31.07 -38.80
CA ASP A 62 18.78 -31.63 -37.47
C ASP A 62 19.56 -30.71 -36.52
N LEU A 63 20.40 -29.82 -37.06
CA LEU A 63 21.14 -28.82 -36.28
C LEU A 63 20.29 -27.59 -35.96
N ILE A 64 20.49 -27.07 -34.75
CA ILE A 64 19.87 -25.83 -34.23
C ILE A 64 20.85 -24.68 -34.47
N PRO A 65 20.45 -23.59 -35.15
CA PRO A 65 21.30 -22.42 -35.31
C PRO A 65 21.58 -21.69 -33.98
N LEU A 66 22.64 -20.88 -33.94
CA LEU A 66 22.94 -20.03 -32.78
C LEU A 66 21.78 -19.05 -32.51
N GLY A 67 21.38 -18.90 -31.24
CA GLY A 67 20.25 -18.05 -30.85
C GLY A 67 18.85 -18.59 -31.18
N HIS A 68 18.69 -19.88 -31.53
CA HIS A 68 17.41 -20.49 -31.90
C HIS A 68 16.92 -21.61 -30.97
N ALA A 69 17.68 -22.01 -29.95
CA ALA A 69 17.26 -23.01 -28.98
C ALA A 69 16.29 -22.41 -27.94
N ASP A 70 15.16 -23.07 -27.74
CA ASP A 70 14.16 -22.74 -26.73
C ASP A 70 14.60 -23.16 -25.33
N LEU A 71 15.23 -24.35 -25.24
CA LEU A 71 15.70 -24.93 -23.98
C LEU A 71 17.16 -25.39 -24.09
N VAL A 72 17.93 -25.13 -23.04
CA VAL A 72 19.18 -25.84 -22.74
C VAL A 72 18.93 -26.71 -21.50
N VAL A 73 18.98 -28.03 -21.67
CA VAL A 73 18.80 -29.00 -20.58
C VAL A 73 20.13 -29.68 -20.31
N ALA A 74 20.75 -29.36 -19.19
CA ALA A 74 22.06 -29.86 -18.82
C ALA A 74 21.98 -30.77 -17.60
N VAL A 75 22.55 -31.97 -17.70
CA VAL A 75 22.71 -32.87 -16.53
C VAL A 75 23.99 -32.57 -15.75
N GLU A 76 24.72 -31.51 -16.11
CA GLU A 76 25.83 -30.96 -15.35
C GLU A 76 25.91 -29.43 -15.59
N PRO A 77 26.26 -28.63 -14.57
CA PRO A 77 26.03 -27.18 -14.58
C PRO A 77 26.97 -26.36 -15.48
N LEU A 78 28.24 -26.75 -15.64
CA LEU A 78 29.19 -26.06 -16.52
C LEU A 78 28.82 -26.28 -18.00
N GLU A 79 28.33 -27.47 -18.33
CA GLU A 79 27.85 -27.78 -19.68
C GLU A 79 26.63 -26.94 -20.08
N ALA A 80 25.80 -26.50 -19.12
CA ALA A 80 24.74 -25.53 -19.40
C ALA A 80 25.31 -24.23 -19.98
N LEU A 81 26.36 -23.68 -19.36
CA LEU A 81 27.01 -22.43 -19.77
C LEU A 81 27.76 -22.56 -21.10
N ARG A 82 28.24 -23.75 -21.43
CA ARG A 82 28.99 -24.01 -22.67
C ARG A 82 28.12 -23.81 -23.92
N TYR A 83 26.82 -24.02 -23.81
CA TYR A 83 25.89 -24.02 -24.94
C TYR A 83 24.86 -22.88 -24.94
N VAL A 84 24.98 -21.91 -24.03
CA VAL A 84 24.06 -20.74 -23.96
C VAL A 84 24.03 -19.88 -25.22
N GLN A 85 25.08 -19.93 -26.04
CA GLN A 85 25.13 -19.28 -27.36
C GLN A 85 24.08 -19.79 -28.35
N TYR A 86 23.55 -21.00 -28.15
CA TYR A 86 22.43 -21.52 -28.93
C TYR A 86 21.09 -21.02 -28.39
N LEU A 87 21.02 -20.61 -27.12
CA LEU A 87 19.79 -20.19 -26.48
C LEU A 87 19.26 -18.90 -27.11
N LYS A 88 17.98 -18.91 -27.48
CA LYS A 88 17.29 -17.71 -27.99
C LYS A 88 17.00 -16.72 -26.87
N ASP A 89 16.69 -15.49 -27.25
CA ASP A 89 16.17 -14.49 -26.30
C ASP A 89 14.89 -15.00 -25.62
N GLY A 90 14.91 -15.07 -24.29
CA GLY A 90 13.80 -15.62 -23.48
C GLY A 90 13.75 -17.15 -23.41
N GLY A 91 14.77 -17.85 -23.91
CA GLY A 91 14.94 -19.30 -23.72
C GLY A 91 15.21 -19.69 -22.26
N VAL A 92 15.05 -20.98 -21.96
CA VAL A 92 15.13 -21.52 -20.58
C VAL A 92 16.35 -22.41 -20.40
N ILE A 93 17.04 -22.27 -19.27
CA ILE A 93 18.11 -23.19 -18.85
C ILE A 93 17.62 -24.09 -17.72
N ILE A 94 17.66 -25.40 -17.90
CA ILE A 94 17.46 -26.37 -16.80
C ILE A 94 18.79 -27.06 -16.58
N ALA A 95 19.36 -26.94 -15.38
CA ALA A 95 20.64 -27.57 -15.06
C ALA A 95 20.61 -28.29 -13.70
N ALA A 96 21.21 -29.49 -13.66
CA ALA A 96 21.53 -30.14 -12.40
C ALA A 96 22.64 -29.36 -11.66
N THR A 97 22.59 -29.30 -10.34
CA THR A 97 23.63 -28.62 -9.53
C THR A 97 24.83 -29.51 -9.23
N ASN A 98 24.73 -30.81 -9.52
CA ASN A 98 25.76 -31.82 -9.27
C ASN A 98 26.87 -31.71 -10.33
N ALA A 99 28.06 -31.24 -9.94
CA ALA A 99 29.19 -31.09 -10.85
C ALA A 99 29.99 -32.38 -11.02
N PHE A 100 30.42 -32.68 -12.26
CA PHE A 100 31.35 -33.76 -12.54
C PHE A 100 32.77 -33.20 -12.71
N VAL A 101 33.49 -33.03 -11.59
CA VAL A 101 34.83 -32.42 -11.58
C VAL A 101 35.88 -33.38 -12.17
N ASN A 102 36.12 -33.24 -13.47
CA ASN A 102 37.05 -34.05 -14.26
C ASN A 102 38.18 -33.23 -14.92
N ILE A 103 38.31 -31.95 -14.55
CA ILE A 103 39.35 -31.02 -15.00
C ILE A 103 40.01 -30.36 -13.79
N GLU A 104 41.31 -30.07 -13.88
CA GLU A 104 42.10 -29.50 -12.76
C GLU A 104 41.63 -28.09 -12.35
N ASN A 105 41.13 -27.30 -13.31
CA ASN A 105 40.70 -25.92 -13.09
C ASN A 105 39.17 -25.75 -13.14
N TYR A 106 38.41 -26.70 -12.56
CA TYR A 106 36.96 -26.57 -12.49
C TYR A 106 36.58 -25.37 -11.61
N PRO A 107 35.80 -24.39 -12.09
CA PRO A 107 35.46 -23.19 -11.32
C PRO A 107 34.69 -23.54 -10.03
N PRO A 108 34.77 -22.71 -8.98
CA PRO A 108 33.93 -22.89 -7.79
C PRO A 108 32.45 -23.05 -8.18
N ILE A 109 31.79 -24.10 -7.68
CA ILE A 109 30.47 -24.50 -8.15
C ILE A 109 29.43 -23.37 -8.02
N GLU A 110 29.43 -22.63 -6.92
CA GLU A 110 28.51 -21.52 -6.73
C GLU A 110 28.72 -20.40 -7.76
N GLN A 111 29.95 -20.17 -8.27
CA GLN A 111 30.17 -19.21 -9.36
C GLN A 111 29.53 -19.68 -10.68
N VAL A 112 29.59 -20.99 -10.95
CA VAL A 112 28.92 -21.58 -12.13
C VAL A 112 27.40 -21.44 -11.99
N LEU A 113 26.86 -21.77 -10.82
CA LEU A 113 25.43 -21.70 -10.54
C LEU A 113 24.91 -20.27 -10.54
N ASP A 114 25.66 -19.31 -9.97
CA ASP A 114 25.31 -17.89 -10.01
C ASP A 114 25.32 -17.36 -11.45
N ARG A 115 26.22 -17.88 -12.32
CA ARG A 115 26.24 -17.53 -13.74
C ARG A 115 25.05 -18.11 -14.51
N VAL A 116 24.62 -19.33 -14.20
CA VAL A 116 23.38 -19.91 -14.77
C VAL A 116 22.15 -19.18 -14.24
N ALA A 117 22.11 -18.91 -12.93
CA ALA A 117 21.06 -18.11 -12.31
C ALA A 117 20.99 -16.71 -12.92
N GLY A 118 22.12 -16.23 -13.46
CA GLY A 118 22.32 -15.06 -14.33
C GLY A 118 21.31 -14.94 -15.49
N PHE A 119 20.77 -16.05 -15.97
CA PHE A 119 19.76 -16.07 -17.02
C PHE A 119 18.35 -15.91 -16.44
N PRO A 120 17.41 -15.28 -17.15
CA PRO A 120 16.15 -14.85 -16.55
C PRO A 120 15.23 -16.02 -16.25
N ARG A 121 15.23 -17.01 -17.14
CA ARG A 121 14.46 -18.25 -17.01
C ARG A 121 15.44 -19.39 -16.83
N HIS A 122 15.54 -19.85 -15.59
CA HIS A 122 16.38 -20.98 -15.26
C HIS A 122 15.73 -21.85 -14.19
N VAL A 123 16.15 -23.12 -14.13
CA VAL A 123 15.86 -24.06 -13.05
C VAL A 123 17.17 -24.74 -12.66
N LEU A 124 17.48 -24.70 -11.37
CA LEU A 124 18.63 -25.37 -10.77
C LEU A 124 18.14 -26.31 -9.68
N LEU A 125 18.54 -27.58 -9.74
CA LEU A 125 18.08 -28.61 -8.80
C LEU A 125 19.16 -29.66 -8.51
N ASP A 126 19.14 -30.21 -7.30
CA ASP A 126 19.95 -31.37 -6.90
C ASP A 126 19.37 -32.66 -7.48
N ALA A 127 19.80 -33.00 -8.70
CA ALA A 127 19.30 -34.13 -9.44
C ALA A 127 19.67 -35.46 -8.76
N ASP A 128 20.88 -35.55 -8.20
CA ASP A 128 21.34 -36.75 -7.52
C ASP A 128 20.62 -36.96 -6.19
N GLY A 129 20.40 -35.89 -5.41
CA GLY A 129 19.66 -35.93 -4.16
C GLY A 129 18.21 -36.38 -4.37
N LEU A 130 17.53 -35.80 -5.36
CA LEU A 130 16.15 -36.18 -5.71
C LEU A 130 16.07 -37.60 -6.30
N ALA A 131 17.05 -38.02 -7.10
CA ALA A 131 17.10 -39.38 -7.63
C ALA A 131 17.36 -40.42 -6.53
N LYS A 132 18.24 -40.10 -5.57
CA LYS A 132 18.45 -40.90 -4.36
C LYS A 132 17.15 -41.05 -3.57
N ALA A 133 16.41 -39.96 -3.39
CA ALA A 133 15.11 -39.97 -2.72
C ALA A 133 14.04 -40.77 -3.50
N ALA A 134 14.12 -40.81 -4.83
CA ALA A 134 13.27 -41.66 -5.66
C ALA A 134 13.57 -43.16 -5.51
N GLY A 135 14.76 -43.52 -5.03
CA GLY A 135 15.22 -44.90 -4.81
C GLY A 135 16.41 -45.33 -5.68
N SER A 136 16.93 -44.46 -6.57
CA SER A 136 18.14 -44.75 -7.34
C SER A 136 18.84 -43.50 -7.87
N VAL A 137 20.10 -43.29 -7.50
CA VAL A 137 20.95 -42.21 -8.05
C VAL A 137 21.10 -42.30 -9.57
N ARG A 138 20.93 -43.49 -10.17
CA ARG A 138 20.99 -43.69 -11.62
C ARG A 138 19.84 -43.03 -12.39
N SER A 139 18.83 -42.50 -11.70
CA SER A 139 17.67 -41.82 -12.28
C SER A 139 17.80 -40.29 -12.30
N ALA A 140 18.98 -39.72 -12.01
CA ALA A 140 19.22 -38.27 -11.99
C ALA A 140 18.82 -37.57 -13.31
N ASN A 141 19.10 -38.19 -14.46
CA ASN A 141 18.66 -37.69 -15.76
C ASN A 141 17.13 -37.64 -15.92
N ILE A 142 16.39 -38.55 -15.28
CA ILE A 142 14.92 -38.54 -15.29
C ILE A 142 14.37 -37.43 -14.38
N VAL A 143 15.06 -37.09 -13.29
CA VAL A 143 14.75 -35.88 -12.51
C VAL A 143 14.89 -34.63 -13.39
N THR A 144 15.99 -34.50 -14.13
CA THR A 144 16.20 -33.38 -15.06
C THR A 144 15.15 -33.32 -16.17
N LEU A 145 14.73 -34.47 -16.71
CA LEU A 145 13.60 -34.56 -17.65
C LEU A 145 12.29 -34.10 -17.01
N GLY A 146 12.03 -34.51 -15.77
CA GLY A 146 10.90 -34.05 -14.97
C GLY A 146 10.86 -32.54 -14.86
N ALA A 147 11.99 -31.91 -14.55
CA ALA A 147 12.09 -30.45 -14.52
C ALA A 147 11.87 -29.79 -15.89
N ALA A 148 12.45 -30.35 -16.95
CA ALA A 148 12.26 -29.87 -18.31
C ALA A 148 10.79 -29.94 -18.78
N SER A 149 10.02 -30.89 -18.26
CA SER A 149 8.60 -31.07 -18.62
C SER A 149 7.69 -29.88 -18.30
N LEU A 150 8.14 -28.90 -17.49
CA LEU A 150 7.40 -27.66 -17.27
C LEU A 150 7.45 -26.70 -18.46
N PHE A 151 8.47 -26.84 -19.30
CA PHE A 151 8.76 -25.94 -20.41
C PHE A 151 8.63 -26.61 -21.77
N LEU A 152 8.46 -27.93 -21.79
CA LEU A 152 8.17 -28.69 -22.99
C LEU A 152 6.72 -28.46 -23.42
N GLU A 153 6.49 -28.26 -24.71
CA GLU A 153 5.15 -28.17 -25.30
C GLU A 153 4.51 -29.58 -25.47
N LEU A 154 4.71 -30.47 -24.49
CA LEU A 154 4.22 -31.86 -24.43
C LEU A 154 3.51 -32.11 -23.09
N GLU A 155 2.47 -32.97 -23.08
CA GLU A 155 1.80 -33.29 -21.82
C GLU A 155 2.74 -34.02 -20.85
N PRO A 156 2.73 -33.65 -19.56
CA PRO A 156 3.55 -34.31 -18.55
C PRO A 156 3.25 -35.81 -18.46
N ALA A 157 1.99 -36.20 -18.60
CA ALA A 157 1.56 -37.59 -18.60
C ALA A 157 2.18 -38.40 -19.76
N ALA A 158 2.28 -37.80 -20.95
CA ALA A 158 2.88 -38.47 -22.12
C ALA A 158 4.39 -38.72 -21.93
N LEU A 159 5.09 -37.78 -21.30
CA LEU A 159 6.51 -37.94 -20.95
C LEU A 159 6.71 -39.01 -19.87
N GLU A 160 5.85 -39.04 -18.85
CA GLU A 160 5.90 -40.04 -17.79
C GLU A 160 5.62 -41.45 -18.31
N GLU A 161 4.67 -41.60 -19.25
CA GLU A 161 4.40 -42.86 -19.94
C GLU A 161 5.57 -43.30 -20.83
N ALA A 162 6.22 -42.36 -21.54
CA ALA A 162 7.42 -42.67 -22.32
C ALA A 162 8.56 -43.17 -21.44
N VAL A 163 8.75 -42.57 -20.25
CA VAL A 163 9.68 -43.06 -19.23
C VAL A 163 9.31 -44.48 -18.80
N ALA A 164 8.04 -44.77 -18.54
CA ALA A 164 7.60 -46.11 -18.15
C ALA A 164 7.90 -47.16 -19.23
N GLU A 165 7.62 -46.86 -20.49
CA GLU A 165 7.89 -47.74 -21.63
C GLU A 165 9.39 -48.01 -21.80
N MET A 166 10.23 -46.96 -21.70
CA MET A 166 11.68 -47.07 -21.84
C MET A 166 12.31 -48.02 -20.82
N PHE A 167 11.75 -48.10 -19.62
CA PHE A 167 12.26 -48.94 -18.54
C PHE A 167 11.45 -50.22 -18.32
N ALA A 168 10.42 -50.50 -19.10
CA ALA A 168 9.54 -51.66 -18.94
C ALA A 168 10.30 -52.99 -18.90
N ALA A 169 11.32 -53.15 -19.75
CA ALA A 169 12.16 -54.35 -19.81
C ALA A 169 13.02 -54.57 -18.54
N LYS A 170 13.18 -53.56 -17.68
CA LYS A 170 13.95 -53.63 -16.42
C LYS A 170 13.10 -53.97 -15.19
N GLY A 171 11.79 -54.15 -15.37
CA GLY A 171 10.84 -54.60 -14.34
C GLY A 171 10.10 -53.47 -13.60
N PRO A 172 8.96 -53.79 -12.95
CA PRO A 172 8.04 -52.78 -12.37
C PRO A 172 8.66 -51.87 -11.32
N ALA A 173 9.59 -52.40 -10.50
CA ALA A 173 10.27 -51.60 -9.47
C ALA A 173 11.15 -50.49 -10.08
N VAL A 174 11.84 -50.77 -11.19
CA VAL A 174 12.68 -49.78 -11.88
C VAL A 174 11.81 -48.74 -12.57
N VAL A 175 10.68 -49.14 -13.14
CA VAL A 175 9.68 -48.22 -13.72
C VAL A 175 9.15 -47.25 -12.65
N ALA A 176 8.71 -47.78 -11.50
CA ALA A 176 8.18 -46.96 -10.40
C ALA A 176 9.21 -45.95 -9.87
N VAL A 177 10.48 -46.34 -9.74
CA VAL A 177 11.57 -45.43 -9.33
C VAL A 177 11.76 -44.29 -10.34
N ASN A 178 11.75 -44.57 -11.64
CA ASN A 178 11.93 -43.52 -12.66
C ASN A 178 10.70 -42.61 -12.80
N GLN A 179 9.48 -43.14 -12.68
CA GLN A 179 8.27 -42.32 -12.63
C GLN A 179 8.26 -41.41 -11.40
N ARG A 180 8.67 -41.94 -10.23
CA ARG A 180 8.84 -41.13 -9.02
C ARG A 180 9.90 -40.04 -9.21
N ALA A 181 11.05 -40.37 -9.81
CA ALA A 181 12.11 -39.40 -10.13
C ALA A 181 11.62 -38.29 -11.07
N PHE A 182 10.82 -38.63 -12.08
CA PHE A 182 10.21 -37.66 -13.00
C PHE A 182 9.29 -36.68 -12.24
N ARG A 183 8.39 -37.19 -11.39
CA ARG A 183 7.47 -36.35 -10.59
C ARG A 183 8.22 -35.45 -9.61
N LEU A 184 9.21 -35.99 -8.90
CA LEU A 184 10.06 -35.21 -7.98
C LEU A 184 10.75 -34.06 -8.71
N GLY A 185 11.35 -34.33 -9.87
CA GLY A 185 11.99 -33.30 -10.69
C GLY A 185 11.02 -32.23 -11.19
N ARG A 186 9.83 -32.64 -11.64
CA ARG A 186 8.78 -31.71 -12.09
C ARG A 186 8.30 -30.80 -10.96
N ASN A 187 7.97 -31.37 -9.80
CA ASN A 187 7.46 -30.61 -8.67
C ASN A 187 8.53 -29.72 -8.03
N ALA A 188 9.78 -30.19 -7.96
CA ALA A 188 10.91 -29.37 -7.52
C ALA A 188 11.11 -28.16 -8.45
N ALA A 189 11.05 -28.37 -9.76
CA ALA A 189 11.15 -27.27 -10.72
C ALA A 189 9.98 -26.28 -10.62
N ALA A 190 8.76 -26.76 -10.36
CA ALA A 190 7.59 -25.90 -10.20
C ALA A 190 7.67 -25.08 -8.91
N ALA A 191 8.07 -25.72 -7.80
CA ALA A 191 8.35 -25.05 -6.54
C ALA A 191 9.49 -24.03 -6.68
N TYR A 192 10.51 -24.35 -7.49
CA TYR A 192 11.61 -23.45 -7.79
C TYR A 192 11.15 -22.18 -8.52
N GLN A 193 10.33 -22.33 -9.56
CA GLN A 193 9.79 -21.19 -10.29
C GLN A 193 8.87 -20.32 -9.43
N ASP A 194 7.96 -20.93 -8.66
CA ASP A 194 7.09 -20.17 -7.75
C ASP A 194 7.92 -19.44 -6.69
N GLY A 195 9.01 -20.05 -6.21
CA GLY A 195 9.91 -19.41 -5.26
C GLY A 195 10.61 -18.18 -5.82
N LEU A 196 11.05 -18.23 -7.08
CA LEU A 196 11.65 -17.09 -7.78
C LEU A 196 10.63 -15.96 -8.02
N GLU A 197 9.40 -16.29 -8.45
CA GLU A 197 8.31 -15.31 -8.67
C GLU A 197 7.82 -14.69 -7.35
N ARG A 198 8.00 -15.37 -6.21
CA ARG A 198 7.80 -14.82 -4.86
C ARG A 198 8.98 -14.00 -4.34
N GLY A 199 9.99 -13.76 -5.18
CA GLY A 199 11.13 -12.91 -4.85
C GLY A 199 12.31 -13.64 -4.21
N GLY A 200 12.28 -14.96 -4.05
CA GLY A 200 13.43 -15.74 -3.60
C GLY A 200 14.61 -15.65 -4.56
N THR A 201 15.85 -15.66 -4.03
CA THR A 201 17.04 -15.83 -4.88
C THR A 201 17.21 -17.29 -5.29
N SER A 202 17.90 -17.58 -6.39
CA SER A 202 18.20 -18.96 -6.82
C SER A 202 18.77 -19.79 -5.66
N ARG A 203 19.75 -19.24 -4.93
CA ARG A 203 20.38 -19.90 -3.78
C ARG A 203 19.40 -20.19 -2.65
N ALA A 204 18.58 -19.20 -2.25
CA ALA A 204 17.61 -19.36 -1.17
C ALA A 204 16.53 -20.40 -1.52
N VAL A 205 16.02 -20.35 -2.76
CA VAL A 205 14.99 -21.28 -3.24
C VAL A 205 15.55 -22.72 -3.31
N ARG A 206 16.79 -22.91 -3.82
CA ARG A 206 17.46 -24.22 -3.78
C ARG A 206 17.61 -24.74 -2.36
N ALA A 207 18.17 -23.93 -1.46
CA ALA A 207 18.39 -24.33 -0.07
C ALA A 207 17.09 -24.67 0.68
N TRP A 208 15.96 -24.05 0.31
CA TRP A 208 14.64 -24.42 0.80
C TRP A 208 14.19 -25.77 0.24
N ILE A 209 14.28 -25.97 -1.07
CA ILE A 209 13.88 -27.23 -1.73
C ILE A 209 14.69 -28.41 -1.19
N ASP A 210 16.00 -28.24 -0.99
CA ASP A 210 16.89 -29.28 -0.47
C ASP A 210 16.54 -29.73 0.97
N LYS A 211 15.82 -28.89 1.73
CA LYS A 211 15.34 -29.21 3.08
C LYS A 211 13.96 -29.90 3.08
N LEU A 212 13.26 -29.94 1.94
CA LEU A 212 11.94 -30.56 1.87
C LEU A 212 12.04 -32.09 1.97
N PRO A 213 11.11 -32.74 2.69
CA PRO A 213 11.00 -34.19 2.62
C PRO A 213 10.57 -34.61 1.21
N ALA A 214 11.11 -35.72 0.72
CA ALA A 214 10.82 -36.22 -0.63
C ALA A 214 9.33 -36.43 -0.87
N GLU A 215 8.59 -36.78 0.18
CA GLU A 215 7.14 -36.97 0.16
C GLU A 215 6.37 -35.68 -0.15
N ALA A 216 6.87 -34.52 0.28
CA ALA A 216 6.25 -33.23 -0.06
C ALA A 216 6.37 -32.91 -1.56
N LEU A 217 7.45 -33.35 -2.21
CA LEU A 217 7.66 -33.19 -3.65
C LEU A 217 7.03 -34.33 -4.47
N ALA A 218 6.62 -35.43 -3.85
CA ALA A 218 6.03 -36.58 -4.53
C ALA A 218 4.50 -36.47 -4.72
N GLY A 219 3.86 -35.44 -4.14
CA GLY A 219 2.42 -35.19 -4.25
C GLY A 219 1.95 -34.80 -5.67
N GLU A 220 0.63 -34.67 -5.85
CA GLU A 220 0.03 -34.25 -7.13
C GLU A 220 0.33 -32.79 -7.48
N ALA A 221 0.61 -31.94 -6.48
CA ALA A 221 0.96 -30.55 -6.65
C ALA A 221 2.30 -30.24 -5.96
N ALA A 222 3.03 -29.27 -6.51
CA ALA A 222 4.25 -28.76 -5.91
C ALA A 222 3.95 -28.04 -4.58
N PRO A 223 4.82 -28.17 -3.57
CA PRO A 223 4.65 -27.45 -2.32
C PRO A 223 4.76 -25.93 -2.54
N ALA A 224 3.91 -25.18 -1.84
CA ALA A 224 3.97 -23.72 -1.88
C ALA A 224 5.26 -23.23 -1.18
N PRO A 225 6.07 -22.36 -1.82
CA PRO A 225 7.22 -21.76 -1.20
C PRO A 225 6.84 -20.90 -0.01
N PRO A 226 7.70 -20.82 1.02
CA PRO A 226 7.56 -19.81 2.07
C PRO A 226 7.72 -18.41 1.48
N SER A 227 7.40 -17.39 2.28
CA SER A 227 7.91 -16.06 1.98
C SER A 227 9.43 -16.07 2.16
N PHE A 228 10.17 -15.62 1.15
CA PHE A 228 11.63 -15.44 1.22
C PHE A 228 11.97 -14.08 1.85
N ASP A 229 11.26 -13.72 2.92
CA ASP A 229 11.49 -12.50 3.68
C ASP A 229 12.85 -12.50 4.38
N ASP A 230 13.51 -13.67 4.47
CA ASP A 230 14.71 -13.99 5.28
C ASP A 230 15.50 -12.76 5.72
N VAL A 231 14.95 -12.23 6.80
CA VAL A 231 15.46 -11.21 7.70
C VAL A 231 16.82 -11.65 8.25
N ASP A 232 17.14 -12.95 8.20
CA ASP A 232 18.40 -13.51 8.69
C ASP A 232 19.63 -13.19 7.80
N ASP A 233 19.47 -12.91 6.50
CA ASP A 233 20.58 -12.48 5.62
C ASP A 233 20.57 -10.96 5.40
N LEU A 234 19.40 -10.33 5.29
CA LEU A 234 19.33 -8.88 5.05
C LEU A 234 19.64 -8.06 6.31
N ALA A 235 19.10 -8.43 7.47
CA ALA A 235 19.42 -7.72 8.71
C ALA A 235 20.87 -7.98 9.16
N SER A 236 21.42 -9.17 8.88
CA SER A 236 22.83 -9.46 9.13
C SER A 236 23.75 -8.70 8.17
N ARG A 237 23.42 -8.57 6.88
CA ARG A 237 24.15 -7.70 5.94
C ARG A 237 24.12 -6.23 6.36
N LEU A 238 22.96 -5.74 6.77
CA LEU A 238 22.77 -4.38 7.28
C LEU A 238 23.46 -4.13 8.64
N THR A 239 24.09 -5.13 9.26
CA THR A 239 24.89 -4.98 10.48
C THR A 239 26.35 -5.43 10.30
N GLY A 240 26.69 -5.95 9.12
CA GLY A 240 28.02 -6.47 8.77
C GLY A 240 29.03 -5.39 8.39
N ALA A 241 30.20 -5.83 7.92
CA ALA A 241 31.31 -4.94 7.57
C ALA A 241 30.96 -3.95 6.44
N GLU A 242 30.15 -4.36 5.48
CA GLU A 242 29.72 -3.53 4.34
C GLU A 242 28.76 -2.42 4.80
N ALA A 243 27.85 -2.71 5.73
CA ALA A 243 26.99 -1.70 6.34
C ALA A 243 27.81 -0.70 7.15
N GLN A 244 28.79 -1.17 7.94
CA GLN A 244 29.70 -0.29 8.68
C GLN A 244 30.51 0.60 7.73
N ALA A 245 30.95 0.08 6.57
CA ALA A 245 31.63 0.88 5.56
C ALA A 245 30.71 1.98 4.97
N PHE A 246 29.43 1.68 4.75
CA PHE A 246 28.45 2.68 4.33
C PHE A 246 28.16 3.72 5.42
N GLU A 247 28.03 3.31 6.69
CA GLU A 247 27.88 4.25 7.80
C GLU A 247 29.07 5.21 7.91
N GLN A 248 30.29 4.69 7.76
CA GLN A 248 31.50 5.52 7.70
C GLN A 248 31.49 6.48 6.51
N CYS A 249 30.97 6.05 5.35
CA CYS A 249 30.76 6.91 4.19
C CYS A 249 29.78 8.06 4.51
N LEU A 250 28.65 7.78 5.18
CA LEU A 250 27.71 8.81 5.60
C LEU A 250 28.36 9.80 6.58
N VAL A 251 29.03 9.30 7.63
CA VAL A 251 29.71 10.13 8.64
C VAL A 251 30.78 11.01 7.99
N ARG A 252 31.58 10.43 7.08
CA ARG A 252 32.59 11.18 6.33
C ARG A 252 31.95 12.29 5.48
N ALA A 253 30.92 11.95 4.70
CA ALA A 253 30.21 12.93 3.88
C ALA A 253 29.64 14.07 4.75
N HIS A 254 29.05 13.73 5.89
CA HIS A 254 28.55 14.72 6.84
C HIS A 254 29.65 15.63 7.41
N ASN A 255 30.77 15.06 7.84
CA ASN A 255 31.91 15.81 8.38
C ASN A 255 32.57 16.71 7.32
N GLU A 256 32.54 16.32 6.05
CA GLU A 256 33.01 17.12 4.91
C GLU A 256 31.99 18.19 4.45
N GLY A 257 30.83 18.29 5.11
CA GLY A 257 29.75 19.20 4.73
C GLY A 257 29.01 18.80 3.44
N LYS A 258 29.26 17.58 2.93
CA LYS A 258 28.66 17.03 1.71
C LYS A 258 27.23 16.57 2.01
N ARG A 259 26.24 17.18 1.35
CA ARG A 259 24.83 16.79 1.42
C ARG A 259 24.38 15.73 0.39
N PRO A 260 24.81 15.77 -0.89
CA PRO A 260 24.41 14.74 -1.85
C PRO A 260 25.26 13.47 -1.71
N LEU A 261 24.67 12.30 -1.93
CA LEU A 261 25.39 11.06 -2.19
C LEU A 261 25.57 10.88 -3.70
N TYR A 262 26.76 10.44 -4.11
CA TYR A 262 27.11 10.19 -5.50
C TYR A 262 26.64 8.81 -5.96
N GLU A 263 26.53 8.65 -7.28
CA GLU A 263 26.01 7.43 -7.92
C GLU A 263 26.71 6.14 -7.44
N HIS A 264 28.03 6.14 -7.26
CA HIS A 264 28.78 4.98 -6.77
C HIS A 264 28.51 4.66 -5.28
N GLU A 265 28.14 5.66 -4.47
CA GLU A 265 27.74 5.46 -3.07
C GLU A 265 26.33 4.89 -2.99
N VAL A 266 25.45 5.28 -3.92
CA VAL A 266 24.13 4.67 -4.10
C VAL A 266 24.25 3.22 -4.58
N TYR A 267 25.15 2.93 -5.54
CA TYR A 267 25.43 1.56 -5.96
C TYR A 267 25.93 0.69 -4.81
N MET A 268 26.83 1.21 -3.97
CA MET A 268 27.30 0.51 -2.77
C MET A 268 26.15 0.13 -1.82
N LEU A 269 25.16 1.01 -1.64
CA LEU A 269 24.00 0.75 -0.78
C LEU A 269 23.01 -0.27 -1.38
N VAL A 270 22.82 -0.21 -2.70
CA VAL A 270 21.98 -1.17 -3.44
C VAL A 270 22.65 -2.55 -3.52
N GLU A 271 23.98 -2.59 -3.61
CA GLU A 271 24.77 -3.82 -3.61
C GLU A 271 24.79 -4.48 -2.23
N LEU A 272 24.87 -3.70 -1.14
CA LEU A 272 24.81 -4.16 0.27
C LEU A 272 23.60 -5.05 0.54
N VAL A 273 22.43 -4.68 0.00
CA VAL A 273 21.20 -5.45 0.17
C VAL A 273 21.12 -6.67 -0.76
N GLY A 274 22.04 -6.80 -1.72
CA GLY A 274 22.31 -7.97 -2.56
C GLY A 274 21.15 -8.46 -3.42
N ALA A 275 20.07 -7.67 -3.52
CA ALA A 275 18.88 -7.99 -4.29
C ALA A 275 18.94 -7.48 -5.74
N ILE A 276 19.82 -6.50 -6.00
CA ILE A 276 20.02 -5.84 -7.29
C ILE A 276 21.53 -5.72 -7.51
N SER A 277 22.01 -6.15 -8.68
CA SER A 277 23.42 -5.98 -9.05
C SER A 277 23.58 -4.69 -9.86
N PRO A 278 24.34 -3.70 -9.36
CA PRO A 278 24.67 -2.53 -10.17
C PRO A 278 25.53 -2.93 -11.39
N PRO A 279 25.51 -2.13 -12.46
CA PRO A 279 26.45 -2.31 -13.57
C PRO A 279 27.88 -2.20 -13.04
N LYS A 280 28.84 -2.91 -13.64
CA LYS A 280 30.24 -2.77 -13.20
C LYS A 280 30.66 -1.31 -13.26
N TYR A 281 31.28 -0.80 -12.20
CA TYR A 281 31.67 0.60 -12.11
C TYR A 281 33.06 0.78 -11.47
N LEU A 282 33.72 1.89 -11.81
CA LEU A 282 34.99 2.31 -11.23
C LEU A 282 35.04 3.84 -11.16
N LEU A 283 35.23 4.38 -9.95
CA LEU A 283 35.49 5.81 -9.77
C LEU A 283 36.98 6.09 -9.99
N VAL A 284 37.30 6.94 -10.96
CA VAL A 284 38.65 7.44 -11.19
C VAL A 284 38.72 8.88 -10.68
N ARG A 285 39.56 9.12 -9.68
CA ARG A 285 39.77 10.46 -9.10
C ARG A 285 40.57 11.36 -10.06
N PRO A 286 40.47 12.70 -9.95
CA PRO A 286 41.15 13.63 -10.86
C PRO A 286 42.67 13.41 -10.96
N ASP A 287 43.30 13.02 -9.86
CA ASP A 287 44.76 12.79 -9.78
C ASP A 287 45.15 11.32 -10.05
N SER A 288 44.26 10.52 -10.62
CA SER A 288 44.46 9.08 -10.85
C SER A 288 44.25 8.70 -12.31
N VAL A 289 44.96 7.67 -12.76
CA VAL A 289 44.82 7.10 -14.12
C VAL A 289 44.13 5.75 -14.02
N ILE A 290 43.23 5.45 -14.96
CA ILE A 290 42.62 4.11 -15.06
C ILE A 290 43.70 3.10 -15.52
N ALA A 291 43.73 1.91 -14.92
CA ALA A 291 44.60 0.82 -15.38
C ALA A 291 43.94 0.09 -16.57
N GLU A 292 44.75 -0.35 -17.55
CA GLU A 292 44.24 -1.08 -18.72
C GLU A 292 43.57 -2.40 -18.32
N GLU A 293 44.12 -3.10 -17.33
CA GLU A 293 43.58 -4.34 -16.77
C GLU A 293 42.23 -4.11 -16.08
N ALA A 294 42.04 -2.94 -15.46
CA ALA A 294 40.77 -2.56 -14.83
C ALA A 294 39.70 -2.26 -15.89
N LEU A 295 40.07 -1.75 -17.06
CA LEU A 295 39.15 -1.54 -18.18
C LEU A 295 38.76 -2.85 -18.88
N ALA A 296 39.71 -3.78 -19.05
CA ALA A 296 39.48 -5.10 -19.66
C ALA A 296 38.40 -5.91 -18.90
N GLN A 297 38.27 -5.61 -17.61
CA GLN A 297 37.33 -6.18 -16.68
C GLN A 297 35.86 -5.77 -16.88
N PHE A 298 35.57 -4.73 -17.68
CA PHE A 298 34.21 -4.32 -18.03
C PHE A 298 33.66 -5.19 -19.17
N PRO A 299 32.38 -5.64 -19.12
CA PRO A 299 31.79 -6.44 -20.18
C PRO A 299 31.44 -5.59 -21.41
N GLY A 300 31.22 -6.24 -22.56
CA GLY A 300 30.84 -5.57 -23.82
C GLY A 300 31.99 -4.81 -24.49
N GLN A 301 31.64 -4.06 -25.55
CA GLN A 301 32.59 -3.30 -26.39
C GLN A 301 32.58 -1.79 -26.10
N ARG A 302 31.73 -1.33 -25.17
CA ARG A 302 31.52 0.09 -24.87
C ARG A 302 31.47 0.33 -23.36
N VAL A 303 31.77 1.56 -22.96
CA VAL A 303 31.63 2.05 -21.58
C VAL A 303 30.97 3.44 -21.57
N ALA A 304 30.35 3.77 -20.45
CA ALA A 304 29.84 5.10 -20.16
C ALA A 304 30.79 5.81 -19.18
N LEU A 305 31.13 7.06 -19.48
CA LEU A 305 31.93 7.95 -18.65
C LEU A 305 31.03 9.04 -18.10
N LYS A 306 30.94 9.17 -16.78
CA LYS A 306 30.06 10.13 -16.11
C LYS A 306 30.86 11.01 -15.16
N LEU A 307 30.73 12.32 -15.28
CA LEU A 307 31.36 13.23 -14.32
C LEU A 307 30.73 13.05 -12.94
N VAL A 308 31.55 13.01 -11.88
CA VAL A 308 31.09 13.03 -10.50
C VAL A 308 31.34 14.43 -9.93
N SER A 309 30.25 15.13 -9.62
CA SER A 309 30.29 16.49 -9.08
C SER A 309 29.06 16.74 -8.20
N PRO A 310 29.20 17.44 -7.06
CA PRO A 310 28.04 17.88 -6.28
C PRO A 310 27.24 18.99 -6.97
N ASP A 311 27.83 19.69 -7.95
CA ASP A 311 27.23 20.85 -8.62
C ASP A 311 26.50 20.47 -9.92
N VAL A 312 26.61 19.22 -10.38
CA VAL A 312 26.02 18.72 -11.62
C VAL A 312 25.01 17.61 -11.32
N THR A 313 23.72 17.98 -11.21
CA THR A 313 22.61 17.07 -10.90
C THR A 313 22.03 16.38 -12.15
N HIS A 314 21.70 17.12 -13.21
CA HIS A 314 21.20 16.57 -14.47
C HIS A 314 22.35 16.29 -15.45
N LYS A 315 23.09 15.21 -15.22
CA LYS A 315 24.34 14.89 -15.93
C LYS A 315 24.18 14.83 -17.45
N SER A 316 23.12 14.19 -17.94
CA SER A 316 22.87 14.04 -19.38
C SER A 316 22.65 15.40 -20.06
N ASP A 317 21.82 16.24 -19.46
CA ASP A 317 21.46 17.57 -20.01
C ASP A 317 22.65 18.55 -19.97
N ALA A 318 23.49 18.43 -18.93
CA ALA A 318 24.73 19.19 -18.83
C ALA A 318 25.82 18.71 -19.83
N GLY A 319 25.60 17.57 -20.51
CA GLY A 319 26.62 16.93 -21.36
C GLY A 319 27.77 16.32 -20.55
N ALA A 320 27.49 15.90 -19.32
CA ALA A 320 28.42 15.29 -18.38
C ALA A 320 28.44 13.75 -18.45
N VAL A 321 27.84 13.17 -19.51
CA VAL A 321 27.83 11.73 -19.82
C VAL A 321 28.37 11.53 -21.24
N VAL A 322 29.36 10.64 -21.39
CA VAL A 322 29.97 10.29 -22.68
C VAL A 322 29.96 8.78 -22.85
N PHE A 323 29.50 8.29 -24.00
CA PHE A 323 29.60 6.88 -24.35
C PHE A 323 30.73 6.68 -25.36
N CYS A 324 31.64 5.75 -25.09
CA CYS A 324 32.77 5.49 -25.98
C CYS A 324 33.08 3.99 -26.10
N ASN A 325 33.91 3.64 -27.09
CA ASN A 325 34.41 2.29 -27.25
C ASN A 325 35.35 1.95 -26.09
N LYS A 326 35.34 0.68 -25.67
CA LYS A 326 36.15 0.16 -24.57
C LYS A 326 37.59 -0.11 -25.05
N ASP A 327 38.26 0.94 -25.50
CA ASP A 327 39.70 0.95 -25.79
C ASP A 327 40.40 1.98 -24.90
N TYR A 328 41.56 1.60 -24.37
CA TYR A 328 42.26 2.35 -23.31
C TYR A 328 42.53 3.81 -23.70
N GLU A 329 43.07 4.05 -24.90
CA GLU A 329 43.41 5.39 -25.37
C GLU A 329 42.17 6.28 -25.59
N THR A 330 41.08 5.72 -26.13
CA THR A 330 39.83 6.48 -26.28
C THR A 330 39.21 6.80 -24.94
N VAL A 331 39.12 5.85 -24.02
CA VAL A 331 38.57 6.09 -22.67
C VAL A 331 39.34 7.20 -21.97
N ARG A 332 40.68 7.11 -21.95
CA ARG A 332 41.53 8.14 -21.33
C ARG A 332 41.32 9.52 -21.96
N ARG A 333 41.34 9.60 -23.29
CA ARG A 333 41.13 10.87 -24.02
C ARG A 333 39.76 11.48 -23.73
N GLU A 334 38.69 10.68 -23.73
CA GLU A 334 37.35 11.19 -23.47
C GLU A 334 37.15 11.57 -21.99
N MET A 335 37.81 10.88 -21.05
CA MET A 335 37.85 11.29 -19.63
C MET A 335 38.55 12.65 -19.46
N ASP A 336 39.72 12.84 -20.06
CA ASP A 336 40.48 14.10 -19.97
C ASP A 336 39.66 15.26 -20.56
N ARG A 337 39.00 15.04 -21.70
CA ARG A 337 38.08 16.01 -22.33
C ARG A 337 36.89 16.34 -21.44
N LEU A 338 36.30 15.33 -20.80
CA LEU A 338 35.16 15.49 -19.91
C LEU A 338 35.56 16.33 -18.69
N VAL A 339 36.67 16.03 -18.03
CA VAL A 339 37.16 16.81 -16.88
C VAL A 339 37.51 18.24 -17.29
N ALA A 340 38.25 18.42 -18.40
CA ALA A 340 38.67 19.73 -18.89
C ALA A 340 37.49 20.66 -19.23
N ARG A 341 36.33 20.11 -19.63
CA ARG A 341 35.12 20.88 -19.91
C ARG A 341 34.53 21.54 -18.66
N PHE A 342 34.71 20.94 -17.49
CA PHE A 342 34.03 21.32 -16.25
C PHE A 342 34.99 21.89 -15.17
N VAL A 343 36.29 21.64 -15.30
CA VAL A 343 37.29 22.17 -14.37
C VAL A 343 37.25 23.70 -14.33
N GLY A 344 37.28 24.28 -13.13
CA GLY A 344 37.18 25.73 -12.91
C GLY A 344 35.76 26.31 -12.95
N GLN A 345 34.75 25.52 -13.34
CA GLN A 345 33.34 25.92 -13.33
C GLN A 345 32.54 25.22 -12.21
N VAL A 346 32.86 23.95 -11.94
CA VAL A 346 32.24 23.12 -10.91
C VAL A 346 33.30 22.33 -10.15
N ARG A 347 32.96 21.86 -8.94
CA ARG A 347 33.81 20.94 -8.18
C ARG A 347 33.77 19.56 -8.83
N VAL A 348 34.93 19.04 -9.25
CA VAL A 348 35.06 17.72 -9.87
C VAL A 348 35.68 16.74 -8.88
N GLU A 349 34.94 15.67 -8.55
CA GLU A 349 35.40 14.59 -7.67
C GLU A 349 36.03 13.43 -8.43
N GLY A 350 35.85 13.40 -9.76
CA GLY A 350 36.38 12.37 -10.64
C GLY A 350 35.44 12.04 -11.79
N VAL A 351 35.75 10.95 -12.48
CA VAL A 351 34.92 10.36 -13.54
C VAL A 351 34.58 8.93 -13.15
N LEU A 352 33.29 8.62 -13.15
CA LEU A 352 32.77 7.28 -12.96
C LEU A 352 32.73 6.56 -14.32
N VAL A 353 33.51 5.49 -14.45
CA VAL A 353 33.48 4.58 -15.59
C VAL A 353 32.48 3.49 -15.28
N VAL A 354 31.47 3.31 -16.14
CA VAL A 354 30.35 2.38 -15.93
C VAL A 354 30.20 1.46 -17.15
N GLU A 355 29.88 0.20 -16.90
CA GLU A 355 29.45 -0.76 -17.92
C GLU A 355 28.34 -0.14 -18.80
N PHE A 356 28.50 -0.25 -20.12
CA PHE A 356 27.42 0.11 -21.03
C PHE A 356 26.38 -1.01 -21.06
N VAL A 357 25.22 -0.76 -20.45
CA VAL A 357 24.11 -1.72 -20.41
C VAL A 357 23.35 -1.63 -21.73
N GLU A 358 23.48 -2.66 -22.58
CA GLU A 358 22.62 -2.80 -23.75
C GLU A 358 21.21 -3.19 -23.32
N HIS A 359 20.27 -2.26 -23.42
CA HIS A 359 18.85 -2.49 -23.20
C HIS A 359 18.08 -1.94 -24.41
N GLY A 360 17.10 -2.71 -24.90
CA GLY A 360 16.24 -2.26 -25.98
C GLY A 360 15.38 -1.08 -25.49
N ARG A 361 15.47 0.07 -26.16
CA ARG A 361 14.46 1.13 -25.98
C ARG A 361 13.15 0.62 -26.59
N LEU A 362 12.34 -0.06 -25.79
CA LEU A 362 11.05 -0.65 -26.20
C LEU A 362 9.93 0.40 -26.33
N GLY A 363 10.28 1.68 -26.43
CA GLY A 363 9.35 2.79 -26.46
C GLY A 363 9.10 3.41 -25.08
N PHE A 364 8.02 4.17 -25.01
CA PHE A 364 7.60 4.95 -23.84
C PHE A 364 7.30 4.05 -22.62
N GLY A 365 7.80 4.42 -21.45
CA GLY A 365 7.53 3.71 -20.19
C GLY A 365 8.27 2.38 -20.02
N SER A 366 9.37 2.17 -20.76
CA SER A 366 10.21 0.97 -20.66
C SER A 366 11.27 1.03 -19.55
N GLU A 367 11.22 2.04 -18.69
CA GLU A 367 12.13 2.27 -17.57
C GLU A 367 11.32 2.41 -16.27
N LEU A 368 11.93 2.07 -15.14
CA LEU A 368 11.30 2.16 -13.81
C LEU A 368 12.09 3.12 -12.92
N PHE A 369 11.40 3.93 -12.14
CA PHE A 369 11.98 4.66 -11.02
C PHE A 369 11.58 3.96 -9.71
N VAL A 370 12.54 3.81 -8.78
CA VAL A 370 12.26 3.44 -7.39
C VAL A 370 13.10 4.32 -6.47
N GLY A 371 12.47 4.84 -5.43
CA GLY A 371 13.15 5.67 -4.44
C GLY A 371 12.53 5.58 -3.06
N VAL A 372 13.32 5.95 -2.06
CA VAL A 372 12.88 6.17 -0.68
C VAL A 372 13.23 7.58 -0.25
N ARG A 373 12.27 8.24 0.40
CA ARG A 373 12.46 9.59 0.93
C ARG A 373 11.91 9.68 2.33
N ALA A 374 12.74 10.16 3.23
CA ALA A 374 12.39 10.40 4.61
C ALA A 374 11.68 11.76 4.74
N THR A 375 10.36 11.69 4.83
CA THR A 375 9.49 12.84 5.03
C THR A 375 9.37 13.20 6.51
N ARG A 376 9.04 14.46 6.79
CA ARG A 376 8.83 14.96 8.16
C ARG A 376 7.68 14.24 8.87
N GLU A 377 6.55 14.07 8.18
CA GLU A 377 5.28 13.60 8.78
C GLU A 377 5.15 12.08 8.81
N PHE A 378 5.64 11.39 7.77
CA PHE A 378 5.42 9.95 7.59
C PHE A 378 6.70 9.12 7.76
N GLY A 379 7.84 9.76 8.06
CA GLY A 379 9.14 9.10 8.06
C GLY A 379 9.50 8.62 6.64
N PRO A 380 10.21 7.49 6.50
CA PRO A 380 10.62 6.99 5.19
C PRO A 380 9.43 6.47 4.37
N VAL A 381 9.28 7.02 3.16
CA VAL A 381 8.26 6.70 2.18
C VAL A 381 8.94 6.09 0.96
N ILE A 382 8.50 4.90 0.56
CA ILE A 382 8.89 4.27 -0.70
C ILE A 382 7.98 4.75 -1.83
N ALA A 383 8.56 4.99 -3.00
CA ALA A 383 7.86 5.34 -4.23
C ALA A 383 8.38 4.53 -5.42
N ALA A 384 7.49 4.11 -6.31
CA ALA A 384 7.85 3.43 -7.56
C ALA A 384 6.88 3.78 -8.70
N GLY A 385 7.39 4.00 -9.90
CA GLY A 385 6.62 4.43 -11.07
C GLY A 385 7.40 4.33 -12.38
N LEU A 386 6.85 4.86 -13.47
CA LEU A 386 7.59 4.98 -14.73
C LEU A 386 8.86 5.84 -14.51
N GLY A 387 9.99 5.37 -15.04
CA GLY A 387 11.29 6.03 -14.96
C GLY A 387 11.71 6.71 -16.26
N GLY A 388 12.88 7.34 -16.23
CA GLY A 388 13.47 8.06 -17.35
C GLY A 388 13.18 9.55 -17.36
N VAL A 389 13.59 10.25 -18.42
CA VAL A 389 13.50 11.72 -18.53
C VAL A 389 12.06 12.25 -18.57
N ASP A 390 11.10 11.43 -18.97
CA ASP A 390 9.68 11.83 -19.07
C ASP A 390 8.92 11.71 -17.74
N THR A 391 9.56 11.17 -16.68
CA THR A 391 8.94 10.88 -15.37
C THR A 391 8.32 12.12 -14.73
N GLU A 392 9.04 13.24 -14.72
CA GLU A 392 8.58 14.48 -14.09
C GLU A 392 7.35 15.05 -14.80
N TYR A 393 7.35 15.00 -16.14
CA TYR A 393 6.21 15.42 -16.94
C TYR A 393 4.99 14.53 -16.65
N LEU A 394 5.16 13.20 -16.63
CA LEU A 394 4.07 12.26 -16.38
C LEU A 394 3.49 12.39 -14.98
N ALA A 395 4.35 12.54 -13.97
CA ALA A 395 3.92 12.81 -12.60
C ALA A 395 3.15 14.13 -12.49
N SER A 396 3.46 15.14 -13.31
CA SER A 396 2.77 16.44 -13.28
C SER A 396 1.37 16.44 -13.90
N VAL A 397 1.11 15.55 -14.87
CA VAL A 397 -0.17 15.48 -15.60
C VAL A 397 -1.08 14.35 -15.12
N MET A 398 -0.51 13.29 -14.54
CA MET A 398 -1.28 12.16 -14.02
C MET A 398 -1.73 12.41 -12.59
N LYS A 399 -2.88 11.83 -12.23
CA LYS A 399 -3.40 11.92 -10.87
C LYS A 399 -2.52 11.14 -9.88
N PRO A 400 -2.51 11.54 -8.59
CA PRO A 400 -1.82 10.80 -7.54
C PRO A 400 -2.24 9.32 -7.48
N GLY A 401 -1.28 8.40 -7.34
CA GLY A 401 -1.54 6.96 -7.23
C GLY A 401 -1.75 6.23 -8.57
N VAL A 402 -1.89 6.94 -9.69
CA VAL A 402 -2.01 6.33 -11.04
C VAL A 402 -0.65 6.08 -11.68
N ALA A 403 0.25 7.07 -11.59
CA ALA A 403 1.59 7.01 -12.17
C ALA A 403 2.63 6.38 -11.24
N VAL A 404 2.48 6.64 -9.94
CA VAL A 404 3.47 6.30 -8.91
C VAL A 404 2.75 5.70 -7.70
N ALA A 405 3.16 4.50 -7.31
CA ALA A 405 2.77 3.91 -6.04
C ALA A 405 3.62 4.52 -4.92
N LYS A 406 2.98 4.89 -3.79
CA LYS A 406 3.65 5.45 -2.61
C LYS A 406 3.15 4.75 -1.35
N ALA A 407 4.04 4.48 -0.40
CA ALA A 407 3.68 3.90 0.91
C ALA A 407 4.71 4.22 1.99
N CYS A 408 4.28 4.23 3.26
CA CYS A 408 5.18 4.33 4.40
C CYS A 408 6.01 3.05 4.52
N ALA A 409 7.33 3.11 4.32
CA ALA A 409 8.20 1.94 4.36
C ALA A 409 8.21 1.26 5.76
N MET A 410 7.96 2.04 6.82
CA MET A 410 7.85 1.54 8.20
C MET A 410 6.60 0.69 8.47
N ASP A 411 5.58 0.76 7.60
CA ASP A 411 4.27 0.13 7.82
C ASP A 411 3.81 -0.69 6.61
N THR A 412 4.70 -0.97 5.64
CA THR A 412 4.36 -1.73 4.44
C THR A 412 5.39 -2.83 4.16
N SER A 413 4.92 -3.99 3.73
CA SER A 413 5.73 -5.08 3.15
C SER A 413 5.96 -4.89 1.66
N ALA A 414 6.91 -5.62 1.08
CA ALA A 414 7.18 -5.59 -0.35
C ALA A 414 5.98 -6.13 -1.16
N GLU A 415 5.28 -7.11 -0.63
CA GLU A 415 4.09 -7.75 -1.21
C GLU A 415 2.90 -6.78 -1.24
N GLU A 416 2.64 -6.10 -0.12
CA GLU A 416 1.64 -5.02 -0.07
C GLU A 416 2.01 -3.91 -1.06
N PHE A 417 3.28 -3.51 -1.13
CA PHE A 417 3.72 -2.48 -2.04
C PHE A 417 3.63 -2.91 -3.52
N LEU A 418 3.95 -4.16 -3.86
CA LEU A 418 3.73 -4.70 -5.20
C LEU A 418 2.23 -4.72 -5.54
N ALA A 419 1.36 -5.07 -4.59
CA ALA A 419 -0.08 -5.04 -4.81
C ALA A 419 -0.61 -3.62 -5.09
N LEU A 420 0.02 -2.60 -4.50
CA LEU A 420 -0.24 -1.19 -4.84
C LEU A 420 0.31 -0.85 -6.22
N PHE A 421 1.56 -1.23 -6.51
CA PHE A 421 2.22 -0.98 -7.78
C PHE A 421 1.48 -1.61 -8.96
N ARG A 422 0.90 -2.81 -8.79
CA ARG A 422 0.05 -3.50 -9.78
C ARG A 422 -1.18 -2.71 -10.24
N ARG A 423 -1.55 -1.64 -9.54
CA ARG A 423 -2.68 -0.76 -9.89
C ARG A 423 -2.24 0.44 -10.74
N THR A 424 -0.94 0.61 -10.96
CA THR A 424 -0.38 1.73 -11.70
C THR A 424 -0.26 1.39 -13.20
N ALA A 425 -0.33 2.42 -14.04
CA ALA A 425 -0.06 2.25 -15.47
C ALA A 425 1.38 1.77 -15.73
N ALA A 426 2.31 2.08 -14.83
CA ALA A 426 3.69 1.60 -14.89
C ALA A 426 3.75 0.07 -14.89
N TYR A 427 3.02 -0.58 -13.98
CA TYR A 427 2.98 -2.04 -13.95
C TYR A 427 2.34 -2.63 -15.21
N ASP A 428 1.26 -2.05 -15.72
CA ASP A 428 0.61 -2.56 -16.94
C ASP A 428 1.54 -2.53 -18.17
N VAL A 429 2.39 -1.50 -18.27
CA VAL A 429 3.42 -1.39 -19.31
C VAL A 429 4.52 -2.44 -19.08
N LEU A 430 5.09 -2.50 -17.87
CA LEU A 430 6.23 -3.37 -17.55
C LEU A 430 5.88 -4.87 -17.56
N ALA A 431 4.64 -5.21 -17.20
CA ALA A 431 4.10 -6.56 -17.21
C ALA A 431 3.57 -6.99 -18.59
N GLY A 432 3.59 -6.11 -19.60
CA GLY A 432 3.10 -6.40 -20.95
C GLY A 432 1.57 -6.53 -21.06
N ARG A 433 0.81 -5.94 -20.14
CA ARG A 433 -0.66 -5.89 -20.19
C ARG A 433 -1.16 -4.79 -21.11
N ALA A 434 -0.36 -3.74 -21.31
CA ALA A 434 -0.62 -2.71 -22.29
C ALA A 434 -0.40 -3.21 -23.72
N ARG A 435 -1.29 -2.83 -24.65
CA ARG A 435 -1.18 -3.20 -26.07
C ARG A 435 0.18 -2.80 -26.64
N GLY A 436 0.85 -3.72 -27.33
CA GLY A 436 2.15 -3.48 -27.98
C GLY A 436 3.37 -3.64 -27.06
N HIS A 437 3.18 -3.91 -25.77
CA HIS A 437 4.28 -4.12 -24.83
C HIS A 437 4.48 -5.60 -24.53
N ARG A 438 5.72 -5.98 -24.23
CA ARG A 438 6.09 -7.32 -23.72
C ARG A 438 6.49 -7.19 -22.26
N ARG A 439 6.38 -8.28 -21.49
CA ARG A 439 6.89 -8.31 -20.11
C ARG A 439 8.40 -8.06 -20.14
N VAL A 440 8.85 -7.03 -19.43
CA VAL A 440 10.27 -6.65 -19.31
C VAL A 440 10.84 -6.88 -17.92
N VAL A 441 10.02 -7.29 -16.96
CA VAL A 441 10.44 -7.62 -15.59
C VAL A 441 9.47 -8.62 -14.95
N SER A 442 10.00 -9.51 -14.11
CA SER A 442 9.19 -10.44 -13.32
C SER A 442 8.68 -9.81 -12.02
N ASP A 443 7.62 -10.36 -11.44
CA ASP A 443 7.08 -9.87 -10.16
C ASP A 443 8.08 -10.18 -9.04
N GLY A 444 8.80 -11.29 -9.14
CA GLY A 444 9.90 -11.65 -8.24
C GLY A 444 11.05 -10.63 -8.22
N GLU A 445 11.46 -10.12 -9.39
CA GLU A 445 12.48 -9.05 -9.48
C GLU A 445 11.98 -7.73 -8.83
N LEU A 446 10.72 -7.37 -9.09
CA LEU A 446 10.09 -6.20 -8.45
C LEU A 446 10.02 -6.36 -6.92
N LEU A 447 9.63 -7.54 -6.42
CA LEU A 447 9.59 -7.84 -4.98
C LEU A 447 10.98 -7.71 -4.34
N ARG A 448 12.01 -8.28 -4.98
CA ARG A 448 13.40 -8.14 -4.53
C ARG A 448 13.82 -6.69 -4.44
N CYS A 449 13.52 -5.90 -5.46
CA CYS A 449 13.81 -4.46 -5.49
C CYS A 449 13.07 -3.72 -4.36
N PHE A 450 11.76 -3.91 -4.22
CA PHE A 450 10.97 -3.23 -3.19
C PHE A 450 11.40 -3.65 -1.78
N ARG A 451 11.69 -4.94 -1.55
CA ARG A 451 12.21 -5.44 -0.27
C ARG A 451 13.54 -4.78 0.09
N ALA A 452 14.46 -4.66 -0.87
CA ALA A 452 15.73 -3.96 -0.71
C ALA A 452 15.54 -2.49 -0.31
N PHE A 453 14.74 -1.72 -1.04
CA PHE A 453 14.50 -0.31 -0.74
C PHE A 453 13.78 -0.12 0.60
N ILE A 454 12.80 -0.98 0.93
CA ILE A 454 12.11 -0.94 2.23
C ILE A 454 13.09 -1.23 3.38
N ALA A 455 13.99 -2.20 3.21
CA ALA A 455 14.98 -2.51 4.23
C ALA A 455 16.00 -1.39 4.43
N ILE A 456 16.50 -0.79 3.33
CA ILE A 456 17.33 0.42 3.38
C ILE A 456 16.60 1.54 4.11
N ALA A 457 15.33 1.78 3.77
CA ALA A 457 14.52 2.80 4.42
C ALA A 457 14.39 2.59 5.93
N ARG A 458 14.12 1.36 6.37
CA ARG A 458 13.96 1.00 7.78
C ARG A 458 15.25 1.09 8.58
N HIS A 459 16.40 0.96 7.92
CA HIS A 459 17.70 0.96 8.57
C HIS A 459 18.40 2.32 8.49
N PHE A 460 18.51 2.91 7.30
CA PHE A 460 19.29 4.12 7.04
C PHE A 460 18.45 5.40 6.88
N CYS A 461 17.14 5.32 6.71
CA CYS A 461 16.26 6.49 6.52
C CYS A 461 15.38 6.80 7.75
N VAL A 462 15.70 6.23 8.91
CA VAL A 462 15.03 6.44 10.19
C VAL A 462 15.94 7.18 11.17
N ASP A 463 15.38 7.81 12.19
CA ASP A 463 16.18 8.27 13.33
C ASP A 463 16.63 7.04 14.15
N ARG A 464 17.93 6.74 14.10
CA ARG A 464 18.54 5.60 14.81
C ARG A 464 18.84 5.87 16.29
N GLY A 465 18.57 7.08 16.78
CA GLY A 465 18.81 7.46 18.18
C GLY A 465 20.29 7.61 18.55
N GLN A 466 21.19 7.67 17.57
CA GLN A 466 22.63 7.86 17.72
C GLN A 466 23.06 9.17 17.02
N GLU A 467 24.12 9.81 17.50
CA GLU A 467 24.67 10.99 16.82
C GLU A 467 25.27 10.58 15.46
N GLY A 468 24.73 11.14 14.37
CA GLY A 468 25.22 10.88 13.03
C GLY A 468 24.23 11.29 11.93
N PRO A 469 24.67 11.28 10.66
CA PRO A 469 23.80 11.49 9.51
C PRO A 469 22.98 10.24 9.16
N ASP A 470 21.77 10.47 8.65
CA ASP A 470 20.92 9.45 8.04
C ASP A 470 20.67 9.78 6.57
N VAL A 471 20.19 8.80 5.81
CA VAL A 471 19.76 9.01 4.43
C VAL A 471 18.41 9.75 4.43
N GLU A 472 18.40 10.95 3.87
CA GLU A 472 17.18 11.72 3.63
C GLU A 472 16.43 11.17 2.41
N GLU A 473 17.16 10.80 1.37
CA GLU A 473 16.63 10.42 0.08
C GLU A 473 17.59 9.48 -0.63
N LEU A 474 17.04 8.47 -1.28
CA LEU A 474 17.75 7.54 -2.14
C LEU A 474 16.85 7.22 -3.32
N GLU A 475 17.35 7.41 -4.53
CA GLU A 475 16.62 7.23 -5.77
C GLU A 475 17.50 6.51 -6.79
N VAL A 476 16.90 5.56 -7.50
CA VAL A 476 17.44 5.02 -8.73
C VAL A 476 16.48 5.36 -9.86
N ASN A 477 16.98 6.12 -10.83
CA ASN A 477 16.21 6.57 -11.98
C ASN A 477 17.09 6.79 -13.23
N PRO A 478 17.01 5.93 -14.25
CA PRO A 478 16.13 4.78 -14.39
C PRO A 478 16.76 3.46 -13.90
N PHE A 479 15.92 2.52 -13.51
CA PHE A 479 16.14 1.10 -13.73
C PHE A 479 15.85 0.76 -15.19
N ALA A 480 16.84 0.20 -15.87
CA ALA A 480 16.67 -0.43 -17.17
C ALA A 480 16.52 -1.94 -17.02
N PHE A 481 16.01 -2.57 -18.08
CA PHE A 481 15.77 -4.01 -18.11
C PHE A 481 16.67 -4.69 -19.14
N ARG A 482 17.50 -5.62 -18.67
CA ARG A 482 18.30 -6.49 -19.53
C ARG A 482 17.86 -7.92 -19.29
N GLN A 483 17.19 -8.52 -20.27
CA GLN A 483 16.66 -9.89 -20.18
C GLN A 483 15.82 -10.08 -18.89
N GLU A 484 14.70 -9.35 -18.75
CA GLU A 484 13.81 -9.43 -17.56
C GLU A 484 14.43 -9.06 -16.19
N ARG A 485 15.71 -8.63 -16.13
CA ARG A 485 16.40 -8.22 -14.89
C ARG A 485 16.54 -6.72 -14.76
N MET A 486 16.48 -6.24 -13.53
CA MET A 486 16.61 -4.82 -13.21
C MET A 486 18.09 -4.41 -13.09
N VAL A 487 18.49 -3.38 -13.82
CA VAL A 487 19.84 -2.79 -13.75
C VAL A 487 19.72 -1.29 -13.47
N PRO A 488 20.27 -0.78 -12.34
CA PRO A 488 20.24 0.63 -12.03
C PRO A 488 21.19 1.38 -12.98
N LEU A 489 20.68 2.32 -13.77
CA LEU A 489 21.51 3.10 -14.70
C LEU A 489 22.00 4.42 -14.12
N ASP A 490 21.31 4.95 -13.11
CA ASP A 490 21.73 6.14 -12.38
C ASP A 490 21.19 6.08 -10.95
N GLY A 491 21.93 6.67 -10.02
CA GLY A 491 21.62 6.67 -8.60
C GLY A 491 21.91 8.04 -8.00
N ARG A 492 20.97 8.52 -7.19
CA ARG A 492 21.08 9.78 -6.46
C ARG A 492 20.70 9.55 -5.01
N GLY A 493 21.42 10.18 -4.09
CA GLY A 493 21.00 10.23 -2.69
C GLY A 493 21.28 11.56 -2.02
N ARG A 494 20.77 11.72 -0.81
CA ARG A 494 20.99 12.89 0.03
C ARG A 494 20.99 12.48 1.49
N ILE A 495 21.85 13.11 2.28
CA ILE A 495 21.92 12.91 3.72
C ILE A 495 21.23 14.04 4.48
N ARG A 496 20.69 13.72 5.66
CA ARG A 496 20.17 14.70 6.63
C ARG A 496 20.81 14.50 8.00
N THR A 497 20.76 15.57 8.78
CA THR A 497 21.00 15.51 10.23
C THR A 497 19.77 14.94 10.94
N GLN A 498 20.03 14.20 12.02
CA GLN A 498 19.04 13.50 12.85
C GLN A 498 17.81 14.36 13.19
N VAL A 499 16.63 13.74 13.13
CA VAL A 499 15.37 14.32 13.64
C VAL A 499 15.26 13.94 15.11
N ARG A 500 15.00 14.89 16.02
CA ARG A 500 14.85 14.58 17.45
C ARG A 500 13.60 13.71 17.69
N ARG A 501 13.77 12.52 18.25
CA ARG A 501 12.65 11.70 18.74
C ARG A 501 11.81 12.46 19.78
N ALA A 502 10.50 12.52 19.55
CA ALA A 502 9.57 13.11 20.52
C ALA A 502 9.47 12.25 21.79
N VAL A 503 9.38 12.91 22.95
CA VAL A 503 9.13 12.22 24.23
C VAL A 503 7.70 11.66 24.24
N PRO A 504 7.49 10.39 24.60
CA PRO A 504 6.15 9.78 24.62
C PRO A 504 5.18 10.56 25.52
N ARG A 505 3.92 10.65 25.09
CA ARG A 505 2.85 11.28 25.88
C ARG A 505 2.14 10.23 26.76
N PRO A 506 1.67 10.59 27.96
CA PRO A 506 0.91 9.66 28.80
C PRO A 506 -0.53 9.49 28.28
N LEU A 507 -0.69 8.68 27.21
CA LEU A 507 -1.96 8.50 26.49
C LEU A 507 -3.13 8.01 27.37
N ALA A 508 -2.85 7.37 28.50
CA ALA A 508 -3.86 7.01 29.48
C ALA A 508 -4.69 8.23 29.96
N LYS A 509 -4.06 9.42 30.02
CA LYS A 509 -4.72 10.67 30.43
C LYS A 509 -5.65 11.26 29.36
N VAL A 510 -5.55 10.80 28.11
CA VAL A 510 -6.52 11.18 27.06
C VAL A 510 -7.91 10.64 27.42
N ARG A 511 -8.03 9.52 28.14
CA ARG A 511 -9.34 9.05 28.62
C ARG A 511 -9.98 10.03 29.60
N GLN A 512 -9.18 10.63 30.49
CA GLN A 512 -9.64 11.69 31.41
C GLN A 512 -10.04 12.97 30.66
N LEU A 513 -9.38 13.28 29.54
CA LEU A 513 -9.82 14.34 28.63
C LEU A 513 -11.18 14.02 28.00
N LEU A 514 -11.42 12.79 27.53
CA LEU A 514 -12.66 12.42 26.83
C LEU A 514 -13.86 12.21 27.78
N GLU A 515 -13.62 11.73 29.00
CA GLU A 515 -14.63 11.43 30.02
C GLU A 515 -14.16 11.85 31.43
N PRO A 516 -14.07 13.16 31.70
CA PRO A 516 -13.61 13.66 32.99
C PRO A 516 -14.62 13.39 34.10
N ALA A 517 -14.16 13.01 35.29
CA ALA A 517 -15.00 12.93 36.49
C ALA A 517 -15.03 14.25 37.27
N SER A 518 -14.10 15.17 36.97
CA SER A 518 -13.98 16.48 37.60
C SER A 518 -13.43 17.54 36.64
N ILE A 519 -14.03 18.74 36.63
CA ILE A 519 -13.68 19.82 35.70
C ILE A 519 -13.41 21.12 36.46
N ALA A 520 -12.32 21.79 36.10
CA ALA A 520 -12.08 23.19 36.43
C ALA A 520 -12.19 24.08 35.19
N VAL A 521 -12.76 25.29 35.32
CA VAL A 521 -12.83 26.28 34.24
C VAL A 521 -12.09 27.55 34.66
N LEU A 522 -11.02 27.89 33.94
CA LEU A 522 -10.24 29.12 34.14
C LEU A 522 -10.63 30.16 33.09
N GLY A 523 -10.86 31.40 33.52
CA GLY A 523 -11.21 32.51 32.62
C GLY A 523 -12.70 32.85 32.58
N VAL A 524 -13.48 32.44 33.58
CA VAL A 524 -14.89 32.81 33.70
C VAL A 524 -15.04 34.26 34.20
N SER A 525 -15.79 35.08 33.46
CA SER A 525 -16.13 36.45 33.86
C SER A 525 -17.27 36.46 34.87
N SER A 526 -17.13 37.22 35.96
CA SER A 526 -18.20 37.42 36.95
C SER A 526 -19.25 38.44 36.50
N THR A 527 -18.88 39.37 35.61
CA THR A 527 -19.71 40.53 35.23
C THR A 527 -20.29 40.44 33.82
N SER A 528 -19.62 39.74 32.91
CA SER A 528 -20.00 39.70 31.48
C SER A 528 -20.12 38.27 30.96
N MET A 529 -20.82 38.11 29.84
CA MET A 529 -20.84 36.86 29.10
C MET A 529 -19.60 36.79 28.21
N ASN A 530 -18.62 35.97 28.61
CA ASN A 530 -17.42 35.67 27.82
C ASN A 530 -17.35 34.17 27.48
N PHE A 531 -16.35 33.74 26.70
CA PHE A 531 -16.21 32.33 26.32
C PHE A 531 -16.18 31.38 27.53
N GLY A 532 -15.43 31.72 28.59
CA GLY A 532 -15.40 30.92 29.82
C GLY A 532 -16.78 30.76 30.47
N ARG A 533 -17.61 31.82 30.50
CA ARG A 533 -18.97 31.75 31.03
C ARG A 533 -19.94 30.98 30.13
N ILE A 534 -19.77 31.04 28.80
CA ILE A 534 -20.53 30.19 27.86
C ILE A 534 -20.20 28.72 28.09
N ILE A 535 -18.91 28.38 28.22
CA ILE A 535 -18.46 27.01 28.52
C ILE A 535 -19.06 26.52 29.84
N LEU A 536 -18.97 27.33 30.90
CA LEU A 536 -19.56 26.98 32.21
C LEU A 536 -21.07 26.69 32.08
N ASN A 537 -21.79 27.49 31.31
CA ASN A 537 -23.21 27.29 31.07
C ASN A 537 -23.50 26.02 30.27
N ASN A 538 -22.69 25.72 29.24
CA ASN A 538 -22.85 24.52 28.43
C ASN A 538 -22.59 23.24 29.25
N LEU A 539 -21.55 23.23 30.11
CA LEU A 539 -21.27 22.15 31.07
C LEU A 539 -22.46 21.84 31.99
N LYS A 540 -23.12 22.90 32.49
CA LYS A 540 -24.32 22.75 33.33
C LYS A 540 -25.51 22.22 32.51
N GLN A 541 -25.69 22.70 31.29
CA GLN A 541 -26.81 22.34 30.42
C GLN A 541 -26.76 20.88 29.93
N CYS A 542 -25.56 20.35 29.69
CA CYS A 542 -25.39 18.94 29.32
C CYS A 542 -25.42 17.99 30.53
N GLY A 543 -25.57 18.52 31.74
CA GLY A 543 -25.79 17.75 32.97
C GLY A 543 -24.52 17.27 33.67
N PHE A 544 -23.39 17.98 33.52
CA PHE A 544 -22.19 17.66 34.29
C PHE A 544 -22.42 17.87 35.80
N PRO A 545 -21.91 17.00 36.70
CA PRO A 545 -22.16 17.11 38.13
C PRO A 545 -21.60 18.41 38.73
N GLY A 546 -22.47 19.24 39.31
CA GLY A 546 -22.11 20.55 39.84
C GLY A 546 -21.15 20.52 41.05
N ASP A 547 -21.18 19.44 41.83
CA ASP A 547 -20.26 19.17 42.95
C ASP A 547 -18.85 18.77 42.50
N ARG A 548 -18.70 18.44 41.21
CA ARG A 548 -17.43 18.11 40.56
C ARG A 548 -16.92 19.21 39.62
N LEU A 549 -17.53 20.39 39.71
CA LEU A 549 -17.23 21.55 38.87
C LEU A 549 -16.72 22.71 39.74
N VAL A 550 -15.62 23.33 39.31
CA VAL A 550 -15.01 24.48 40.01
C VAL A 550 -14.53 25.53 39.02
N VAL A 551 -14.61 26.80 39.38
CA VAL A 551 -14.05 27.91 38.58
C VAL A 551 -12.71 28.34 39.17
N VAL A 552 -11.69 28.56 38.34
CA VAL A 552 -10.41 29.14 38.80
C VAL A 552 -10.48 30.65 38.61
N LYS A 553 -10.52 31.39 39.73
CA LYS A 553 -10.60 32.85 39.75
C LYS A 553 -10.15 33.42 41.11
N GLU A 554 -9.31 34.45 41.06
CA GLU A 554 -8.93 35.23 42.24
C GLU A 554 -10.14 35.85 42.95
N GLY A 555 -10.07 35.94 44.28
CA GLY A 555 -11.11 36.55 45.12
C GLY A 555 -12.16 35.57 45.69
N GLY A 556 -12.16 34.30 45.27
CA GLY A 556 -13.06 33.26 45.81
C GLY A 556 -14.54 33.45 45.47
N GLY A 557 -15.43 32.84 46.27
CA GLY A 557 -16.89 32.92 46.09
C GLY A 557 -17.47 31.86 45.14
N ALA A 558 -18.53 32.22 44.42
CA ALA A 558 -19.17 31.36 43.42
C ALA A 558 -19.64 32.17 42.20
N ILE A 559 -19.56 31.58 41.00
CA ILE A 559 -20.09 32.16 39.76
C ILE A 559 -21.15 31.22 39.18
N ASP A 560 -22.34 31.75 38.89
CA ASP A 560 -23.47 30.98 38.37
C ASP A 560 -23.78 29.71 39.19
N GLY A 561 -23.57 29.79 40.52
CA GLY A 561 -23.77 28.68 41.46
C GLY A 561 -22.61 27.68 41.56
N VAL A 562 -21.48 27.92 40.90
CA VAL A 562 -20.29 27.06 40.92
C VAL A 562 -19.20 27.68 41.79
N PRO A 563 -18.61 26.95 42.76
CA PRO A 563 -17.55 27.46 43.63
C PRO A 563 -16.30 27.91 42.89
N CYS A 564 -15.60 28.91 43.43
CA CYS A 564 -14.34 29.42 42.90
C CYS A 564 -13.13 28.99 43.74
N ALA A 565 -12.09 28.48 43.09
CA ALA A 565 -10.75 28.30 43.65
C ALA A 565 -9.84 29.50 43.28
N PRO A 566 -9.05 30.06 44.21
CA PRO A 566 -8.22 31.24 43.93
C PRO A 566 -7.13 31.02 42.88
N SER A 567 -6.54 29.83 42.81
CA SER A 567 -5.51 29.44 41.84
C SER A 567 -5.56 27.95 41.53
N ILE A 568 -4.77 27.49 40.55
CA ILE A 568 -4.66 26.07 40.17
C ILE A 568 -4.10 25.23 41.34
N GLU A 569 -3.11 25.76 42.05
CA GLU A 569 -2.51 25.12 43.23
C GLU A 569 -3.50 24.99 44.37
N GLN A 570 -4.46 25.91 44.46
CA GLN A 570 -5.51 25.92 45.49
C GLN A 570 -6.80 25.24 45.02
N LEU A 571 -6.75 24.44 43.94
CA LEU A 571 -7.88 23.58 43.57
C LEU A 571 -8.25 22.66 44.75
N PRO A 572 -9.55 22.52 45.05
CA PRO A 572 -10.02 21.77 46.22
C PRO A 572 -9.77 20.26 46.10
N TRP A 573 -9.61 19.75 44.88
CA TRP A 573 -9.19 18.38 44.55
C TRP A 573 -8.40 18.40 43.24
N PRO A 574 -7.58 17.38 42.96
CA PRO A 574 -7.04 17.16 41.62
C PRO A 574 -8.19 17.02 40.61
N VAL A 575 -8.06 17.69 39.46
CA VAL A 575 -9.06 17.67 38.39
C VAL A 575 -8.58 16.83 37.21
N ASP A 576 -9.52 16.07 36.64
CA ASP A 576 -9.27 15.32 35.41
C ASP A 576 -9.07 16.28 34.23
N LEU A 577 -9.84 17.38 34.21
CA LEU A 577 -9.82 18.35 33.12
C LEU A 577 -9.80 19.81 33.63
N LEU A 578 -8.84 20.60 33.13
CA LEU A 578 -8.85 22.06 33.22
C LEU A 578 -9.17 22.68 31.85
N VAL A 579 -10.24 23.46 31.75
CA VAL A 579 -10.56 24.24 30.53
C VAL A 579 -10.03 25.65 30.70
N ILE A 580 -9.12 26.06 29.81
CA ILE A 580 -8.42 27.34 29.87
C ILE A 580 -9.02 28.28 28.83
N ALA A 581 -9.74 29.31 29.28
CA ALA A 581 -10.35 30.37 28.48
C ALA A 581 -9.80 31.76 28.88
N ALA A 582 -8.47 31.88 28.98
CA ALA A 582 -7.74 33.11 29.36
C ALA A 582 -7.06 33.76 28.14
N PRO A 583 -6.54 35.00 28.22
CA PRO A 583 -5.77 35.60 27.13
C PRO A 583 -4.51 34.78 26.77
N ALA A 584 -4.15 34.75 25.49
CA ALA A 584 -2.99 34.01 24.96
C ALA A 584 -1.67 34.31 25.70
N ALA A 585 -1.45 35.56 26.09
CA ALA A 585 -0.26 35.99 26.81
C ALA A 585 -0.08 35.32 28.19
N ALA A 586 -1.15 34.82 28.82
CA ALA A 586 -1.09 34.12 30.10
C ALA A 586 -0.81 32.62 29.97
N MET A 587 -0.88 32.06 28.75
CA MET A 587 -0.79 30.61 28.51
C MET A 587 0.52 29.97 28.97
N PRO A 588 1.72 30.59 28.76
CA PRO A 588 2.97 29.99 29.23
C PRO A 588 2.97 29.75 30.75
N GLU A 589 2.60 30.76 31.53
CA GLU A 589 2.58 30.65 32.99
C GLU A 589 1.47 29.71 33.48
N ILE A 590 0.28 29.73 32.89
CA ILE A 590 -0.79 28.77 33.22
C ILE A 590 -0.33 27.33 32.95
N THR A 591 0.37 27.09 31.84
CA THR A 591 0.93 25.76 31.50
C THR A 591 1.95 25.33 32.54
N ALA A 592 2.85 26.23 32.93
CA ALA A 592 3.83 25.98 33.98
C ALA A 592 3.15 25.67 35.34
N GLN A 593 2.08 26.38 35.70
CA GLN A 593 1.29 26.10 36.92
C GLN A 593 0.60 24.73 36.88
N CYS A 594 0.03 24.34 35.74
CA CYS A 594 -0.54 23.00 35.57
C CYS A 594 0.51 21.91 35.86
N VAL A 595 1.71 22.09 35.31
CA VAL A 595 2.83 21.16 35.49
C VAL A 595 3.35 21.16 36.95
N ARG A 596 3.56 22.34 37.54
CA ARG A 596 4.09 22.47 38.91
C ARG A 596 3.11 21.95 39.96
N SER A 597 1.81 22.28 39.82
CA SER A 597 0.80 21.90 40.83
C SER A 597 0.61 20.39 40.94
N GLY A 598 0.76 19.65 39.83
CA GLY A 598 0.44 18.23 39.76
C GLY A 598 -1.04 17.89 39.99
N LYS A 599 -1.92 18.89 40.03
CA LYS A 599 -3.37 18.73 40.28
C LYS A 599 -4.20 18.63 39.01
N VAL A 600 -3.59 18.75 37.84
CA VAL A 600 -4.27 18.73 36.54
C VAL A 600 -3.80 17.52 35.76
N ALA A 601 -4.73 16.67 35.32
CA ALA A 601 -4.40 15.51 34.49
C ALA A 601 -4.42 15.84 32.99
N ALA A 602 -5.44 16.56 32.54
CA ALA A 602 -5.54 17.06 31.17
C ALA A 602 -6.01 18.52 31.15
N ALA A 603 -5.65 19.25 30.09
CA ALA A 603 -6.11 20.63 29.90
C ALA A 603 -6.49 20.93 28.44
N ILE A 604 -7.55 21.72 28.26
CA ILE A 604 -7.99 22.24 26.97
C ILE A 604 -7.61 23.72 26.89
N MET A 605 -6.81 24.06 25.88
CA MET A 605 -6.35 25.41 25.59
C MET A 605 -7.24 26.02 24.50
N ILE A 606 -8.23 26.82 24.90
CA ILE A 606 -9.16 27.49 23.96
C ILE A 606 -8.50 28.62 23.12
N PRO A 607 -7.67 29.50 23.68
CA PRO A 607 -7.25 30.72 22.98
C PRO A 607 -6.37 30.44 21.78
N GLY A 608 -6.58 31.15 20.67
CA GLY A 608 -5.59 31.29 19.60
C GLY A 608 -4.63 32.47 19.85
N GLY A 609 -3.69 32.68 18.94
CA GLY A 609 -2.64 33.70 19.09
C GLY A 609 -1.38 33.18 19.81
N VAL A 610 -1.13 31.88 19.67
CA VAL A 610 0.00 31.13 20.23
C VAL A 610 0.68 30.37 19.08
N GLY A 611 1.51 31.10 18.31
CA GLY A 611 2.40 30.60 17.27
C GLY A 611 1.81 30.50 15.86
N GLU A 612 0.60 31.01 15.62
CA GLU A 612 0.03 31.14 14.25
C GLU A 612 0.63 32.32 13.47
N THR A 613 1.28 33.25 14.17
CA THR A 613 1.95 34.42 13.59
C THR A 613 3.38 34.52 14.11
N GLU A 614 4.27 35.18 13.36
CA GLU A 614 5.66 35.40 13.77
C GLU A 614 5.76 36.05 15.16
N GLY A 615 4.88 37.00 15.48
CA GLY A 615 4.84 37.71 16.77
C GLY A 615 4.38 36.86 17.97
N SER A 616 3.95 35.61 17.76
CA SER A 616 3.48 34.70 18.82
C SER A 616 4.31 33.42 18.95
N ALA A 617 5.39 33.29 18.18
CA ALA A 617 6.27 32.12 18.20
C ALA A 617 6.95 31.89 19.56
N GLU A 618 7.34 32.96 20.26
CA GLU A 618 7.98 32.88 21.57
C GLU A 618 7.03 32.27 22.63
N LEU A 619 5.74 32.64 22.61
CA LEU A 619 4.74 32.06 23.51
C LEU A 619 4.61 30.54 23.29
N MET A 620 4.59 30.11 22.02
CA MET A 620 4.57 28.68 21.69
C MET A 620 5.81 27.96 22.22
N GLN A 621 6.99 28.55 22.07
CA GLN A 621 8.25 27.95 22.54
C GLN A 621 8.25 27.79 24.08
N GLN A 622 7.80 28.81 24.81
CA GLN A 622 7.69 28.75 26.27
C GLN A 622 6.69 27.67 26.73
N ILE A 623 5.55 27.53 26.06
CA ILE A 623 4.55 26.49 26.37
C ILE A 623 5.13 25.09 26.09
N ARG A 624 5.82 24.90 24.95
CA ARG A 624 6.49 23.63 24.63
C ARG A 624 7.55 23.28 25.68
N ALA A 625 8.32 24.26 26.15
CA ALA A 625 9.30 24.05 27.21
C ALA A 625 8.65 23.62 28.54
N ALA A 626 7.54 24.26 28.92
CA ALA A 626 6.78 23.87 30.12
C ALA A 626 6.21 22.45 30.01
N ILE A 627 5.66 22.07 28.85
CA ILE A 627 5.17 20.71 28.59
C ILE A 627 6.32 19.70 28.68
N ALA A 628 7.45 19.99 28.05
CA ALA A 628 8.63 19.13 28.05
C ALA A 628 9.15 18.89 29.49
N ALA A 629 9.25 19.94 30.30
CA ALA A 629 9.59 19.81 31.73
C ALA A 629 8.58 18.95 32.49
N GLY A 630 7.29 19.02 32.14
CA GLY A 630 6.26 18.16 32.72
C GLY A 630 6.41 16.68 32.39
N ARG A 631 7.02 16.34 31.24
CA ARG A 631 7.25 14.95 30.82
C ARG A 631 8.29 14.23 31.67
N GLU A 632 9.15 14.96 32.39
CA GLU A 632 10.14 14.39 33.32
C GLU A 632 9.52 13.85 34.61
N ARG A 633 8.23 14.16 34.86
CA ARG A 633 7.53 13.66 36.04
C ARG A 633 7.27 12.14 35.94
N PRO A 634 7.22 11.40 37.06
CA PRO A 634 6.95 9.96 37.06
C PRO A 634 5.63 9.56 36.39
N ASP A 635 4.63 10.44 36.41
CA ASP A 635 3.32 10.25 35.80
C ASP A 635 3.20 10.84 34.37
N GLY A 636 4.33 11.31 33.81
CA GLY A 636 4.43 11.98 32.52
C GLY A 636 3.85 13.39 32.46
N GLY A 637 3.35 13.94 33.58
CA GLY A 637 2.74 15.27 33.64
C GLY A 637 1.39 15.38 32.88
N PRO A 638 0.76 16.56 32.88
CA PRO A 638 -0.52 16.78 32.20
C PRO A 638 -0.42 16.63 30.67
N VAL A 639 -1.54 16.30 30.03
CA VAL A 639 -1.69 16.37 28.55
C VAL A 639 -2.50 17.59 28.14
N PHE A 640 -2.18 18.17 26.99
CA PHE A 640 -2.80 19.41 26.51
C PHE A 640 -3.44 19.24 25.13
N LEU A 641 -4.71 19.63 25.00
CA LEU A 641 -5.44 19.77 23.73
C LEU A 641 -5.46 21.26 23.34
N GLY A 642 -5.20 21.58 22.07
CA GLY A 642 -5.08 22.96 21.59
C GLY A 642 -3.62 23.38 21.36
N PRO A 643 -3.29 24.70 21.45
CA PRO A 643 -4.20 25.84 21.61
C PRO A 643 -5.08 26.06 20.38
N ASN A 644 -5.85 27.15 20.37
CA ASN A 644 -6.71 27.55 19.26
C ASN A 644 -7.75 26.47 18.88
N CYS A 645 -8.51 26.01 19.87
CA CYS A 645 -9.48 24.94 19.65
C CYS A 645 -10.84 25.25 20.27
N MET A 646 -11.88 24.55 19.79
CA MET A 646 -13.19 24.55 20.45
C MET A 646 -13.23 23.64 21.68
N GLY A 647 -12.25 22.73 21.80
CA GLY A 647 -12.23 21.66 22.79
C GLY A 647 -13.09 20.47 22.37
N ILE A 648 -13.93 19.95 23.26
CA ILE A 648 -14.61 18.67 23.10
C ILE A 648 -16.10 18.78 23.46
N GLN A 649 -16.91 18.07 22.67
CA GLN A 649 -18.27 17.68 23.03
C GLN A 649 -18.28 16.15 23.25
N SER A 650 -18.55 15.71 24.49
CA SER A 650 -18.56 14.29 24.87
C SER A 650 -19.91 13.89 25.45
N ARG A 651 -20.64 13.03 24.74
CA ARG A 651 -21.90 12.44 25.21
C ARG A 651 -21.69 11.47 26.37
N PRO A 652 -20.73 10.54 26.31
CA PRO A 652 -20.42 9.66 27.44
C PRO A 652 -19.94 10.44 28.68
N GLY A 653 -19.07 11.43 28.47
CA GLY A 653 -18.55 12.29 29.55
C GLY A 653 -19.51 13.38 30.04
N ARG A 654 -20.68 13.53 29.39
CA ARG A 654 -21.71 14.56 29.69
C ARG A 654 -21.15 15.97 29.82
N TYR A 655 -20.27 16.37 28.91
CA TYR A 655 -19.65 17.69 28.96
C TYR A 655 -19.47 18.31 27.56
N ASP A 656 -19.47 19.65 27.53
CA ASP A 656 -19.38 20.47 26.32
C ASP A 656 -18.55 21.72 26.59
N THR A 657 -17.40 21.82 25.93
CA THR A 657 -16.54 23.01 26.03
C THR A 657 -16.66 23.94 24.84
N PHE A 658 -17.59 23.70 23.92
CA PHE A 658 -17.74 24.59 22.79
C PHE A 658 -18.32 25.91 23.31
N PHE A 659 -17.67 27.01 22.98
CA PHE A 659 -18.13 28.35 23.37
C PHE A 659 -19.23 28.88 22.41
N ILE A 660 -20.15 27.99 22.00
CA ILE A 660 -21.31 28.32 21.16
C ILE A 660 -22.58 28.15 22.00
N PRO A 661 -23.45 29.16 22.08
CA PRO A 661 -24.71 29.03 22.80
C PRO A 661 -25.71 28.14 22.03
N LYS A 662 -26.55 27.42 22.77
CA LYS A 662 -27.62 26.56 22.23
C LYS A 662 -28.52 27.23 21.18
N THR A 663 -28.72 28.55 21.27
CA THR A 663 -29.53 29.31 20.31
C THR A 663 -28.91 29.42 18.92
N LYS A 664 -27.62 29.12 18.78
CA LYS A 664 -26.89 29.14 17.51
C LYS A 664 -26.58 27.74 16.98
N LEU A 665 -26.35 26.79 17.87
CA LEU A 665 -26.14 25.39 17.54
C LEU A 665 -26.81 24.58 18.63
N ASP A 666 -27.91 23.89 18.30
CA ASP A 666 -28.53 22.98 19.26
C ASP A 666 -27.65 21.72 19.36
N PRO A 667 -27.01 21.47 20.52
CA PRO A 667 -26.21 20.27 20.70
C PRO A 667 -27.07 19.00 20.78
N ARG A 668 -28.41 19.12 20.87
CA ARG A 668 -29.41 18.03 20.87
C ARG A 668 -29.14 16.98 21.94
N TRP A 669 -28.78 17.41 23.15
CA TRP A 669 -28.44 16.56 24.30
C TRP A 669 -29.48 15.47 24.64
N THR A 670 -30.74 15.68 24.25
CA THR A 670 -31.85 14.76 24.46
C THR A 670 -31.94 13.65 23.40
N ALA A 671 -31.34 13.83 22.23
CA ALA A 671 -31.27 12.79 21.20
C ALA A 671 -30.25 11.70 21.61
N PRO A 672 -30.50 10.41 21.30
CA PRO A 672 -29.52 9.36 21.53
C PRO A 672 -28.23 9.63 20.76
N ALA A 673 -27.09 9.42 21.40
CA ALA A 673 -25.81 9.46 20.71
C ALA A 673 -25.72 8.32 19.68
N ARG A 674 -25.23 8.63 18.48
CA ARG A 674 -24.90 7.63 17.46
C ARG A 674 -23.44 7.23 17.60
N ARG A 675 -23.12 6.04 17.08
CA ARG A 675 -21.80 5.40 17.17
C ARG A 675 -20.78 6.02 16.21
N VAL A 676 -20.65 7.35 16.26
CA VAL A 676 -19.76 8.15 15.42
C VAL A 676 -18.95 9.13 16.26
N ALA A 677 -17.69 9.28 15.91
CA ALA A 677 -16.80 10.28 16.48
C ALA A 677 -16.27 11.22 15.38
N LEU A 678 -16.18 12.51 15.68
CA LEU A 678 -15.59 13.51 14.80
C LEU A 678 -14.28 14.03 15.40
N ILE A 679 -13.21 14.06 14.62
CA ILE A 679 -11.89 14.54 15.02
C ILE A 679 -11.44 15.58 13.98
N SER A 680 -11.22 16.82 14.40
CA SER A 680 -10.93 17.92 13.48
C SER A 680 -9.88 18.87 14.05
N GLN A 681 -8.91 19.27 13.23
CA GLN A 681 -8.05 20.41 13.57
C GLN A 681 -8.82 21.73 13.53
N SER A 682 -9.74 21.90 12.58
CA SER A 682 -10.54 23.12 12.45
C SER A 682 -11.82 23.07 13.28
N GLY A 683 -11.95 23.99 14.24
CA GLY A 683 -13.17 24.19 15.03
C GLY A 683 -14.35 24.67 14.20
N ALA A 684 -14.13 25.62 13.28
CA ALA A 684 -15.17 26.13 12.38
C ALA A 684 -15.71 25.03 11.44
N PHE A 685 -14.83 24.15 10.95
CA PHE A 685 -15.25 23.00 10.17
C PHE A 685 -16.22 22.12 10.96
N VAL A 686 -15.86 21.71 12.17
CA VAL A 686 -16.68 20.74 12.93
C VAL A 686 -18.05 21.28 13.32
N VAL A 687 -18.13 22.56 13.74
CA VAL A 687 -19.42 23.16 14.11
C VAL A 687 -20.33 23.36 12.89
N SER A 688 -19.74 23.64 11.72
CA SER A 688 -20.51 23.69 10.46
C SER A 688 -21.04 22.30 10.06
N ARG A 689 -20.29 21.23 10.30
CA ARG A 689 -20.74 19.85 10.04
C ARG A 689 -21.82 19.42 11.01
N LEU A 690 -21.71 19.74 12.29
CA LEU A 690 -22.77 19.48 13.28
C LEU A 690 -24.08 20.20 12.93
N SER A 691 -23.98 21.41 12.37
CA SER A 691 -25.14 22.17 11.90
C SER A 691 -25.75 21.57 10.62
N ASN A 692 -24.93 21.24 9.62
CA ASN A 692 -25.39 20.70 8.33
C ASN A 692 -25.92 19.26 8.46
N LEU A 693 -25.34 18.45 9.35
CA LEU A 693 -25.68 17.05 9.58
C LEU A 693 -26.51 16.92 10.85
N GLY A 694 -27.68 17.57 10.86
CA GLY A 694 -28.60 17.65 11.99
C GLY A 694 -29.28 16.33 12.40
N THR A 695 -28.74 15.16 12.05
CA THR A 695 -29.12 13.82 12.53
C THR A 695 -27.91 12.92 12.82
N LEU A 696 -26.70 13.49 12.78
CA LEU A 696 -25.47 12.72 12.99
C LEU A 696 -25.24 12.37 14.46
N ASP A 697 -25.59 13.30 15.37
CA ASP A 697 -25.54 13.15 16.83
C ASP A 697 -24.32 12.36 17.35
N PRO A 698 -23.08 12.84 17.12
CA PRO A 698 -21.89 12.08 17.48
C PRO A 698 -21.79 11.78 18.97
N ALA A 699 -21.30 10.59 19.32
CA ALA A 699 -20.90 10.25 20.68
C ALA A 699 -19.78 11.17 21.17
N LEU A 700 -18.82 11.49 20.28
CA LEU A 700 -17.73 12.41 20.56
C LEU A 700 -17.45 13.34 19.38
N THR A 701 -17.12 14.59 19.71
CA THR A 701 -16.56 15.56 18.78
C THR A 701 -15.36 16.23 19.42
N VAL A 702 -14.20 16.16 18.76
CA VAL A 702 -12.92 16.70 19.25
C VAL A 702 -12.38 17.73 18.26
N SER A 703 -12.18 18.96 18.73
CA SER A 703 -11.44 20.01 18.03
C SER A 703 -10.03 20.10 18.62
N LEU A 704 -9.01 19.81 17.81
CA LEU A 704 -7.61 19.78 18.26
C LEU A 704 -6.92 21.15 18.23
N GLY A 705 -7.26 22.01 17.27
CA GLY A 705 -6.51 23.24 17.04
C GLY A 705 -5.06 22.98 16.60
N ASN A 706 -4.11 23.70 17.20
CA ASN A 706 -2.72 23.77 16.75
C ASN A 706 -1.86 22.54 17.10
N GLN A 707 -2.36 21.60 17.90
CA GLN A 707 -1.63 20.38 18.30
C GLN A 707 -0.26 20.66 18.95
N ILE A 708 -0.21 21.53 19.96
CA ILE A 708 1.06 21.84 20.65
C ILE A 708 1.60 20.64 21.43
N ASP A 709 0.69 19.79 21.92
CA ASP A 709 0.97 18.56 22.64
C ASP A 709 0.24 17.39 21.98
N LEU A 710 -1.05 17.16 22.32
CA LEU A 710 -1.83 16.06 21.74
C LEU A 710 -2.07 16.24 20.24
N THR A 711 -1.95 15.16 19.49
CA THR A 711 -2.07 15.15 18.03
C THR A 711 -3.25 14.32 17.51
N LEU A 712 -3.49 14.39 16.20
CA LEU A 712 -4.49 13.58 15.50
C LEU A 712 -4.28 12.08 15.75
N ALA A 713 -3.03 11.60 15.72
CA ALA A 713 -2.73 10.20 15.97
C ALA A 713 -3.10 9.77 17.40
N ASP A 714 -2.75 10.60 18.41
CA ASP A 714 -3.03 10.31 19.81
C ASP A 714 -4.55 10.17 20.05
N VAL A 715 -5.33 11.14 19.56
CA VAL A 715 -6.79 11.16 19.75
C VAL A 715 -7.44 10.03 18.97
N LEU A 716 -7.04 9.80 17.70
CA LEU A 716 -7.58 8.71 16.90
C LEU A 716 -7.30 7.35 17.56
N GLY A 717 -6.07 7.13 18.04
CA GLY A 717 -5.66 5.87 18.67
C GLY A 717 -6.50 5.51 19.90
N VAL A 718 -6.91 6.51 20.69
CA VAL A 718 -7.77 6.30 21.87
C VAL A 718 -9.24 6.16 21.48
N VAL A 719 -9.73 6.98 20.55
CA VAL A 719 -11.12 6.89 20.05
C VAL A 719 -11.38 5.56 19.34
N ALA A 720 -10.40 5.05 18.60
CA ALA A 720 -10.48 3.78 17.90
C ALA A 720 -10.58 2.55 18.82
N GLN A 721 -10.25 2.68 20.11
CA GLN A 721 -10.39 1.59 21.09
C GLN A 721 -11.79 1.50 21.70
N ARG A 722 -12.69 2.43 21.35
CA ARG A 722 -14.01 2.49 21.99
C ARG A 722 -15.02 1.56 21.33
N ASP A 723 -15.84 0.92 22.14
CA ASP A 723 -16.92 0.04 21.68
C ASP A 723 -18.21 0.79 21.31
N ASP A 724 -18.34 2.06 21.69
CA ASP A 724 -19.47 2.93 21.36
C ASP A 724 -19.23 3.80 20.10
N VAL A 725 -18.15 3.54 19.35
CA VAL A 725 -17.80 4.25 18.12
C VAL A 725 -17.49 3.26 17.01
N ASP A 726 -18.19 3.35 15.89
CA ASP A 726 -17.94 2.53 14.70
C ASP A 726 -17.41 3.33 13.51
N VAL A 727 -17.74 4.62 13.46
CA VAL A 727 -17.38 5.52 12.37
C VAL A 727 -16.60 6.70 12.94
N ILE A 728 -15.47 7.02 12.32
CA ILE A 728 -14.60 8.12 12.73
C ILE A 728 -14.41 9.07 11.55
N GLY A 729 -14.99 10.26 11.64
CA GLY A 729 -14.81 11.33 10.64
C GLY A 729 -13.62 12.22 11.02
N VAL A 730 -12.64 12.33 10.14
CA VAL A 730 -11.40 13.08 10.38
C VAL A 730 -11.23 14.20 9.35
N TYR A 731 -10.88 15.39 9.85
CA TYR A 731 -10.42 16.53 9.04
C TYR A 731 -9.00 16.93 9.48
N ALA A 732 -8.06 16.86 8.54
CA ALA A 732 -6.63 17.14 8.77
C ALA A 732 -6.09 18.18 7.78
N GLU A 733 -5.38 19.16 8.29
CA GLU A 733 -4.63 20.21 7.58
C GLU A 733 -3.15 19.83 7.44
N GLY A 734 -2.56 19.22 8.47
CA GLY A 734 -1.19 18.73 8.46
C GLY A 734 -0.87 17.92 9.73
N PHE A 735 0.28 17.27 9.74
CA PHE A 735 0.74 16.49 10.89
C PHE A 735 1.98 17.12 11.53
N ASN A 736 2.19 16.81 12.81
CA ASN A 736 3.48 17.06 13.45
C ASN A 736 4.53 16.05 12.94
N ASP A 737 5.78 16.24 13.34
CA ASP A 737 6.86 15.33 12.97
C ASP A 737 6.53 13.90 13.40
N LEU A 738 6.61 12.95 12.46
CA LEU A 738 6.24 11.53 12.57
C LEU A 738 4.79 11.22 12.97
N ASP A 739 3.96 12.22 13.27
CA ASP A 739 2.56 12.04 13.65
C ASP A 739 1.70 11.47 12.52
N GLY A 740 2.06 11.73 11.25
CA GLY A 740 1.40 11.11 10.10
C GLY A 740 1.62 9.60 10.04
N LEU A 741 2.81 9.11 10.42
CA LEU A 741 3.10 7.68 10.51
C LEU A 741 2.30 7.02 11.64
N ASP A 742 2.25 7.65 12.81
CA ASP A 742 1.47 7.14 13.94
C ASP A 742 -0.04 7.18 13.65
N PHE A 743 -0.50 8.19 12.90
CA PHE A 743 -1.88 8.28 12.43
C PHE A 743 -2.23 7.12 11.47
N VAL A 744 -1.36 6.82 10.51
CA VAL A 744 -1.51 5.68 9.59
C VAL A 744 -1.65 4.36 10.35
N ARG A 745 -0.82 4.15 11.37
CA ARG A 745 -0.92 2.97 12.25
C ARG A 745 -2.23 2.92 13.02
N ALA A 746 -2.67 4.05 13.57
CA ALA A 746 -3.95 4.15 14.27
C ALA A 746 -5.15 3.87 13.35
N VAL A 747 -5.11 4.34 12.10
CA VAL A 747 -6.12 4.03 11.07
C VAL A 747 -6.14 2.51 10.80
N ARG A 748 -4.98 1.90 10.54
CA ARG A 748 -4.89 0.45 10.26
C ARG A 748 -5.42 -0.39 11.42
N ALA A 749 -5.07 -0.02 12.66
CA ALA A 749 -5.59 -0.68 13.85
C ALA A 749 -7.13 -0.53 13.97
N ALA A 750 -7.66 0.67 13.71
CA ALA A 750 -9.11 0.90 13.74
C ALA A 750 -9.84 0.06 12.69
N THR A 751 -9.35 0.05 11.45
CA THR A 751 -9.99 -0.65 10.33
C THR A 751 -9.88 -2.17 10.45
N ALA A 752 -8.85 -2.70 11.09
CA ALA A 752 -8.74 -4.11 11.42
C ALA A 752 -9.89 -4.61 12.33
N THR A 753 -10.39 -3.76 13.24
CA THR A 753 -11.40 -4.15 14.25
C THR A 753 -12.86 -4.08 13.79
N GLY A 754 -13.15 -3.51 12.63
CA GLY A 754 -14.54 -3.24 12.25
C GLY A 754 -14.75 -1.85 11.69
N LYS A 755 -14.04 -0.88 12.27
CA LYS A 755 -14.39 0.54 12.21
C LYS A 755 -14.11 1.15 10.84
N LEU A 756 -14.86 2.20 10.53
CA LEU A 756 -14.72 2.97 9.29
C LEU A 756 -14.12 4.34 9.61
N VAL A 757 -13.02 4.69 8.95
CA VAL A 757 -12.40 6.02 9.08
C VAL A 757 -12.66 6.81 7.79
N VAL A 758 -13.37 7.93 7.87
CA VAL A 758 -13.62 8.84 6.74
C VAL A 758 -12.71 10.05 6.87
N PHE A 759 -11.80 10.24 5.92
CA PHE A 759 -10.69 11.18 6.03
C PHE A 759 -10.73 12.26 4.95
N TYR A 760 -10.63 13.52 5.36
CA TYR A 760 -10.42 14.66 4.47
C TYR A 760 -9.08 15.33 4.78
N LYS A 761 -8.23 15.45 3.76
CA LYS A 761 -6.96 16.20 3.83
C LYS A 761 -7.11 17.57 3.17
N ALA A 762 -6.86 18.64 3.92
CA ALA A 762 -6.74 19.98 3.36
C ALA A 762 -5.37 20.19 2.71
N GLY A 763 -5.25 21.23 1.88
CA GLY A 763 -3.99 21.54 1.19
C GLY A 763 -3.70 20.66 -0.04
N ARG A 764 -4.73 20.33 -0.82
CA ARG A 764 -4.55 19.58 -2.08
C ARG A 764 -3.75 20.34 -3.13
N THR A 765 -4.01 21.63 -3.28
CA THR A 765 -3.35 22.50 -4.26
C THR A 765 -2.31 23.38 -3.57
N ALA A 766 -1.35 23.95 -4.32
CA ALA A 766 -0.37 24.88 -3.75
C ALA A 766 -1.03 26.08 -3.02
N PRO A 767 -2.06 26.77 -3.59
CA PRO A 767 -2.80 27.79 -2.86
C PRO A 767 -3.49 27.23 -1.60
N GLY A 768 -4.06 26.03 -1.67
CA GLY A 768 -4.67 25.38 -0.53
C GLY A 768 -3.67 25.04 0.59
N ARG A 769 -2.45 24.60 0.24
CA ARG A 769 -1.37 24.33 1.21
C ARG A 769 -0.93 25.61 1.90
N SER A 770 -0.76 26.69 1.13
CA SER A 770 -0.43 28.01 1.66
C SER A 770 -1.50 28.52 2.63
N ALA A 771 -2.78 28.39 2.26
CA ALA A 771 -3.90 28.78 3.12
C ALA A 771 -3.98 27.95 4.42
N ALA A 772 -3.74 26.64 4.36
CA ALA A 772 -3.72 25.78 5.53
C ALA A 772 -2.56 26.14 6.49
N ALA A 773 -1.35 26.37 5.94
CA ALA A 773 -0.17 26.74 6.71
C ALA A 773 -0.30 28.11 7.42
N GLY A 774 -1.11 29.03 6.88
CA GLY A 774 -1.36 30.33 7.51
C GLY A 774 -2.38 30.30 8.66
N HIS A 775 -3.15 29.20 8.82
CA HIS A 775 -4.22 29.10 9.81
C HIS A 775 -3.86 28.21 11.01
N THR A 776 -2.90 27.30 10.85
CA THR A 776 -2.40 26.43 11.91
C THR A 776 -0.89 26.48 11.97
N ALA A 777 -0.31 26.37 13.17
CA ALA A 777 1.14 26.33 13.35
C ALA A 777 1.81 25.02 12.84
N SER A 778 1.08 24.21 12.05
CA SER A 778 1.57 22.98 11.44
C SER A 778 1.98 23.25 9.99
N LEU A 779 3.18 22.81 9.59
CA LEU A 779 3.53 22.83 8.16
C LEU A 779 2.61 21.88 7.36
N ALA A 780 2.21 22.32 6.17
CA ALA A 780 1.47 21.47 5.23
C ALA A 780 2.43 20.49 4.51
N GLY A 781 2.23 19.19 4.73
CA GLY A 781 3.01 18.12 4.10
C GLY A 781 2.66 17.84 2.63
N ASP A 782 3.34 16.82 2.09
CA ASP A 782 3.05 16.27 0.76
C ASP A 782 1.65 15.61 0.77
N TYR A 783 0.74 16.19 -0.03
CA TYR A 783 -0.64 15.74 -0.11
C TYR A 783 -0.76 14.32 -0.64
N ASP A 784 0.02 13.98 -1.65
CA ASP A 784 -0.07 12.69 -2.35
C ASP A 784 0.43 11.55 -1.46
N VAL A 785 1.54 11.80 -0.73
CA VAL A 785 2.05 10.88 0.27
C VAL A 785 0.99 10.62 1.35
N CYS A 786 0.37 11.68 1.86
CA CYS A 786 -0.66 11.56 2.89
C CYS A 786 -1.88 10.77 2.41
N VAL A 787 -2.44 11.11 1.26
CA VAL A 787 -3.62 10.43 0.70
C VAL A 787 -3.30 8.97 0.41
N ALA A 788 -2.13 8.67 -0.18
CA ALA A 788 -1.72 7.30 -0.46
C ALA A 788 -1.57 6.51 0.85
N ALA A 789 -0.80 7.01 1.81
CA ALA A 789 -0.53 6.31 3.07
C ALA A 789 -1.80 6.05 3.89
N VAL A 790 -2.68 7.05 4.01
CA VAL A 790 -3.94 6.93 4.78
C VAL A 790 -4.96 6.05 4.06
N SER A 791 -5.03 6.09 2.73
CA SER A 791 -5.87 5.16 1.95
C SER A 791 -5.39 3.71 2.08
N ASN A 792 -4.07 3.48 2.04
CA ASN A 792 -3.48 2.15 2.17
C ASN A 792 -3.71 1.56 3.58
N ALA A 793 -3.78 2.41 4.61
CA ALA A 793 -4.18 2.00 5.96
C ALA A 793 -5.66 1.60 6.09
N GLY A 794 -6.46 1.82 5.04
CA GLY A 794 -7.87 1.43 4.98
C GLY A 794 -8.85 2.55 5.33
N ALA A 795 -8.46 3.82 5.30
CA ALA A 795 -9.42 4.91 5.41
C ALA A 795 -10.15 5.20 4.09
N LEU A 796 -11.39 5.67 4.19
CA LEU A 796 -12.16 6.29 3.10
C LEU A 796 -11.71 7.74 2.93
N VAL A 797 -10.73 7.98 2.05
CA VAL A 797 -10.27 9.33 1.73
C VAL A 797 -11.21 9.99 0.72
N VAL A 798 -11.65 11.21 1.01
CA VAL A 798 -12.58 12.01 0.19
C VAL A 798 -11.99 13.39 -0.14
N GLU A 799 -12.43 13.99 -1.24
CA GLU A 799 -11.79 15.19 -1.81
C GLU A 799 -12.58 16.48 -1.60
N THR A 800 -13.88 16.38 -1.30
CA THR A 800 -14.73 17.56 -1.09
C THR A 800 -15.45 17.48 0.25
N PHE A 801 -15.82 18.63 0.80
CA PHE A 801 -16.63 18.68 2.02
C PHE A 801 -17.97 17.98 1.85
N LYS A 802 -18.56 18.04 0.65
CA LYS A 802 -19.84 17.39 0.39
C LYS A 802 -19.72 15.87 0.40
N GLN A 803 -18.65 15.35 -0.23
CA GLN A 803 -18.32 13.94 -0.20
C GLN A 803 -18.07 13.44 1.22
N TRP A 804 -17.37 14.24 2.05
CA TRP A 804 -17.15 13.93 3.45
C TRP A 804 -18.46 13.84 4.24
N GLU A 805 -19.34 14.84 4.11
CA GLU A 805 -20.66 14.83 4.75
C GLU A 805 -21.45 13.57 4.41
N GLN A 806 -21.55 13.28 3.10
CA GLN A 806 -22.29 12.13 2.58
C GLN A 806 -21.72 10.81 3.05
N MET A 807 -20.40 10.66 3.04
CA MET A 807 -19.75 9.41 3.42
C MET A 807 -19.83 9.16 4.93
N VAL A 808 -19.69 10.19 5.77
CA VAL A 808 -19.85 10.04 7.23
C VAL A 808 -21.30 9.67 7.58
N GLU A 809 -22.29 10.36 6.99
CA GLU A 809 -23.71 10.05 7.22
C GLU A 809 -24.05 8.62 6.76
N LEU A 810 -23.65 8.27 5.53
CA LEU A 810 -23.89 6.95 4.95
C LEU A 810 -23.22 5.85 5.77
N ALA A 811 -21.94 6.01 6.13
CA ALA A 811 -21.23 5.04 6.95
C ALA A 811 -21.90 4.84 8.31
N THR A 812 -22.37 5.93 8.94
CA THR A 812 -23.05 5.86 10.25
C THR A 812 -24.41 5.16 10.16
N CYS A 813 -25.14 5.32 9.05
CA CYS A 813 -26.44 4.67 8.84
C CYS A 813 -26.32 3.20 8.39
N LEU A 814 -25.27 2.85 7.64
CA LEU A 814 -25.15 1.55 6.98
C LEU A 814 -24.14 0.60 7.63
N HIS A 815 -23.41 1.02 8.68
CA HIS A 815 -22.33 0.22 9.28
C HIS A 815 -22.71 -1.24 9.62
N GLU A 816 -23.90 -1.43 10.21
CA GLU A 816 -24.42 -2.75 10.62
C GLU A 816 -25.05 -3.55 9.46
N ARG A 817 -25.16 -2.96 8.26
CA ARG A 817 -25.73 -3.62 7.08
C ARG A 817 -24.74 -4.60 6.49
N ALA A 818 -25.27 -5.71 5.99
CA ALA A 818 -24.48 -6.75 5.33
C ALA A 818 -24.07 -6.25 3.94
N VAL A 819 -22.76 -6.28 3.66
CA VAL A 819 -22.22 -5.96 2.33
C VAL A 819 -21.68 -7.26 1.75
N GLY A 820 -22.52 -7.96 0.98
CA GLY A 820 -22.17 -9.23 0.34
C GLY A 820 -21.55 -9.09 -1.05
N GLY A 821 -21.53 -7.87 -1.60
CA GLY A 821 -21.05 -7.59 -2.94
C GLY A 821 -21.38 -6.16 -3.36
N ALA A 822 -21.27 -5.90 -4.66
CA ALA A 822 -21.43 -4.58 -5.27
C ALA A 822 -22.50 -4.60 -6.39
N ARG A 823 -23.48 -5.49 -6.32
CA ARG A 823 -24.60 -5.56 -7.27
C ARG A 823 -25.76 -4.70 -6.77
N VAL A 824 -26.09 -3.63 -7.50
CA VAL A 824 -27.01 -2.58 -7.07
C VAL A 824 -28.29 -2.60 -7.90
N ALA A 825 -29.43 -2.75 -7.21
CA ALA A 825 -30.74 -2.48 -7.79
C ALA A 825 -31.04 -0.99 -7.75
N CYS A 826 -31.54 -0.46 -8.85
CA CYS A 826 -31.89 0.96 -9.00
C CYS A 826 -33.37 1.08 -9.32
N VAL A 827 -34.11 1.91 -8.59
CA VAL A 827 -35.53 2.18 -8.85
C VAL A 827 -35.84 3.67 -8.79
N SER A 828 -36.63 4.16 -9.73
CA SER A 828 -37.14 5.54 -9.77
C SER A 828 -38.49 5.58 -10.50
N ASN A 829 -39.26 6.66 -10.32
CA ASN A 829 -40.46 6.98 -11.08
C ASN A 829 -40.16 7.88 -12.30
N ALA A 830 -38.87 8.11 -12.60
CA ALA A 830 -38.43 8.92 -13.72
C ALA A 830 -37.26 8.27 -14.47
N GLY A 831 -37.41 8.14 -15.79
CA GLY A 831 -36.40 7.53 -16.65
C GLY A 831 -35.03 8.21 -16.63
N PHE A 832 -34.95 9.54 -16.49
CA PHE A 832 -33.64 10.22 -16.45
C PHE A 832 -32.80 9.81 -15.23
N GLU A 833 -33.44 9.56 -14.07
CA GLU A 833 -32.73 9.08 -12.88
C GLU A 833 -32.21 7.65 -13.07
N THR A 834 -32.98 6.81 -13.78
CA THR A 834 -32.52 5.45 -14.10
C THR A 834 -31.28 5.45 -14.98
N VAL A 835 -31.19 6.38 -15.94
CA VAL A 835 -29.98 6.60 -16.75
C VAL A 835 -28.85 7.15 -15.89
N GLY A 836 -29.11 8.18 -15.08
CA GLY A 836 -28.09 8.78 -14.22
C GLY A 836 -27.45 7.80 -13.23
N MET A 837 -28.25 6.90 -12.64
CA MET A 837 -27.72 5.82 -11.79
C MET A 837 -26.87 4.82 -12.57
N ALA A 838 -27.28 4.44 -13.79
CA ALA A 838 -26.52 3.51 -14.62
C ALA A 838 -25.19 4.13 -15.10
N ASP A 839 -25.21 5.38 -15.53
CA ASP A 839 -24.01 6.12 -15.97
C ASP A 839 -23.01 6.32 -14.83
N ALA A 840 -23.52 6.50 -13.60
CA ALA A 840 -22.71 6.61 -12.39
C ALA A 840 -22.27 5.26 -11.79
N SER A 841 -22.49 4.11 -12.44
CA SER A 841 -22.15 2.79 -11.89
C SER A 841 -20.63 2.52 -11.79
N THR A 842 -19.81 3.30 -12.49
CA THR A 842 -18.34 3.19 -12.44
C THR A 842 -17.72 4.55 -12.15
N GLY A 843 -16.74 4.59 -11.25
CA GLY A 843 -15.92 5.75 -11.00
C GLY A 843 -14.49 5.40 -10.59
N GLU A 844 -13.70 6.41 -10.27
CA GLU A 844 -12.25 6.31 -10.07
C GLU A 844 -11.81 5.31 -8.97
N HIS A 845 -12.67 5.04 -7.99
CA HIS A 845 -12.37 4.18 -6.85
C HIS A 845 -13.50 3.22 -6.49
N TYR A 846 -14.42 3.00 -7.43
CA TYR A 846 -15.50 2.05 -7.25
C TYR A 846 -16.01 1.57 -8.59
N ARG A 847 -16.48 0.33 -8.59
CA ARG A 847 -17.28 -0.21 -9.66
C ARG A 847 -18.39 -1.01 -9.00
N VAL A 848 -19.62 -0.68 -9.36
CA VAL A 848 -20.78 -1.48 -9.01
C VAL A 848 -21.37 -2.09 -10.27
N GLU A 849 -22.01 -3.23 -10.11
CA GLU A 849 -22.76 -3.87 -11.17
C GLU A 849 -24.23 -3.47 -11.03
N VAL A 850 -24.89 -3.16 -12.14
CA VAL A 850 -26.34 -3.03 -12.21
C VAL A 850 -26.84 -4.29 -12.91
N PRO A 851 -27.09 -5.40 -12.17
CA PRO A 851 -27.29 -6.71 -12.78
C PRO A 851 -28.62 -6.77 -13.51
N SER A 852 -28.69 -7.62 -14.54
CA SER A 852 -29.98 -8.06 -15.07
C SER A 852 -30.74 -8.85 -14.01
N ILE A 853 -32.08 -8.73 -14.02
CA ILE A 853 -32.94 -9.47 -13.09
C ILE A 853 -33.22 -10.88 -13.64
N SER A 854 -33.31 -11.86 -12.75
CA SER A 854 -33.72 -13.22 -13.08
C SER A 854 -35.19 -13.29 -13.51
N ASP A 855 -35.59 -14.39 -14.16
CA ASP A 855 -36.99 -14.62 -14.55
C ASP A 855 -37.93 -14.68 -13.33
N ALA A 856 -37.44 -15.18 -12.20
CA ALA A 856 -38.20 -15.22 -10.94
C ALA A 856 -38.46 -13.80 -10.40
N THR A 857 -37.42 -12.96 -10.36
CA THR A 857 -37.53 -11.55 -9.95
C THR A 857 -38.41 -10.76 -10.92
N ARG A 858 -38.27 -11.01 -12.24
CA ARG A 858 -39.12 -10.42 -13.28
C ARG A 858 -40.59 -10.75 -13.05
N ALA A 859 -40.94 -12.02 -12.87
CA ALA A 859 -42.31 -12.44 -12.62
C ALA A 859 -42.89 -11.83 -11.34
N ALA A 860 -42.09 -11.73 -10.27
CA ALA A 860 -42.51 -11.09 -9.02
C ALA A 860 -42.77 -9.58 -9.20
N LEU A 861 -41.93 -8.89 -9.97
CA LEU A 861 -42.15 -7.47 -10.33
C LEU A 861 -43.39 -7.30 -11.22
N GLU A 862 -43.59 -8.15 -12.22
CA GLU A 862 -44.79 -8.13 -13.08
C GLU A 862 -46.06 -8.25 -12.26
N ALA A 863 -46.11 -9.21 -11.33
CA ALA A 863 -47.25 -9.38 -10.43
C ALA A 863 -47.48 -8.16 -9.51
N ALA A 864 -46.41 -7.49 -9.06
CA ALA A 864 -46.52 -6.25 -8.30
C ALA A 864 -47.07 -5.10 -9.18
N LEU A 865 -46.53 -4.94 -10.39
CA LEU A 865 -46.97 -3.92 -11.34
C LEU A 865 -48.44 -4.11 -11.75
N GLU A 866 -48.91 -5.35 -11.91
CA GLU A 866 -50.33 -5.66 -12.16
C GLU A 866 -51.23 -5.20 -11.01
N ARG A 867 -50.89 -5.52 -9.76
CA ARG A 867 -51.64 -5.09 -8.57
C ARG A 867 -51.78 -3.58 -8.49
N HIS A 868 -50.74 -2.85 -8.89
CA HIS A 868 -50.72 -1.39 -8.88
C HIS A 868 -51.16 -0.75 -10.20
N LYS A 869 -51.69 -1.53 -11.14
CA LYS A 869 -52.19 -1.06 -12.46
C LYS A 869 -51.12 -0.32 -13.29
N LEU A 870 -49.86 -0.74 -13.16
CA LEU A 870 -48.72 -0.25 -13.94
C LEU A 870 -48.28 -1.23 -15.04
N ALA A 871 -48.95 -2.39 -15.13
CA ALA A 871 -48.72 -3.36 -16.20
C ALA A 871 -48.93 -2.74 -17.59
N GLY A 872 -48.00 -2.99 -18.51
CA GLY A 872 -47.98 -2.40 -19.85
C GLY A 872 -47.41 -0.97 -19.94
N LEU A 873 -47.22 -0.27 -18.81
CA LEU A 873 -46.56 1.04 -18.75
C LEU A 873 -45.10 0.92 -18.30
N VAL A 874 -44.83 -0.02 -17.40
CA VAL A 874 -43.51 -0.27 -16.80
C VAL A 874 -42.92 -1.55 -17.36
N ASN A 875 -41.65 -1.50 -17.76
CA ASN A 875 -40.89 -2.69 -18.13
C ASN A 875 -40.12 -3.22 -16.89
N PRO A 876 -40.37 -4.45 -16.42
CA PRO A 876 -39.66 -5.05 -15.30
C PRO A 876 -38.21 -5.33 -15.68
N ARG A 877 -37.30 -4.43 -15.30
CA ARG A 877 -35.85 -4.55 -15.49
C ARG A 877 -35.12 -3.76 -14.40
N ASN A 878 -33.80 -3.91 -14.35
CA ASN A 878 -32.93 -3.08 -13.53
C ASN A 878 -32.02 -2.26 -14.45
N PRO A 879 -31.97 -0.92 -14.33
CA PRO A 879 -32.79 -0.07 -13.46
C PRO A 879 -34.30 -0.11 -13.76
N LEU A 880 -35.12 0.00 -12.71
CA LEU A 880 -36.59 -0.02 -12.77
C LEU A 880 -37.17 1.40 -12.84
N ASP A 881 -37.86 1.74 -13.94
CA ASP A 881 -38.61 2.99 -14.09
C ASP A 881 -40.10 2.73 -13.86
N LEU A 882 -40.61 3.17 -12.71
CA LEU A 882 -41.99 3.00 -12.27
C LEU A 882 -42.95 4.03 -12.89
N THR A 883 -42.44 5.03 -13.63
CA THR A 883 -43.18 6.18 -14.19
C THR A 883 -43.83 7.08 -13.13
N PRO A 884 -44.22 8.32 -13.48
CA PRO A 884 -44.89 9.23 -12.55
C PRO A 884 -46.23 8.73 -11.98
N MET A 885 -46.81 7.67 -12.56
CA MET A 885 -48.08 7.09 -12.08
C MET A 885 -47.93 6.23 -10.82
N ALA A 886 -46.70 5.92 -10.42
CA ALA A 886 -46.42 5.09 -9.26
C ALA A 886 -46.82 5.76 -7.94
N THR A 887 -47.54 5.02 -7.10
CA THR A 887 -47.90 5.43 -5.74
C THR A 887 -46.83 5.02 -4.72
N ASP A 888 -46.89 5.55 -3.50
CA ASP A 888 -46.03 5.11 -2.39
C ASP A 888 -46.12 3.58 -2.14
N ALA A 889 -47.29 2.99 -2.35
CA ALA A 889 -47.50 1.54 -2.19
C ALA A 889 -46.83 0.72 -3.32
N ALA A 890 -46.88 1.22 -4.56
CA ALA A 890 -46.19 0.60 -5.69
C ALA A 890 -44.68 0.59 -5.48
N TYR A 891 -44.13 1.70 -4.97
CA TYR A 891 -42.73 1.80 -4.59
C TYR A 891 -42.34 0.78 -3.51
N GLU A 892 -43.11 0.73 -2.41
CA GLU A 892 -42.82 -0.19 -1.32
C GLU A 892 -42.75 -1.64 -1.80
N GLU A 893 -43.71 -2.05 -2.62
CA GLU A 893 -43.79 -3.42 -3.10
C GLU A 893 -42.66 -3.78 -4.08
N CYS A 894 -42.34 -2.89 -5.03
CA CYS A 894 -41.25 -3.12 -5.98
C CYS A 894 -39.87 -3.12 -5.30
N VAL A 895 -39.65 -2.19 -4.34
CA VAL A 895 -38.43 -2.16 -3.53
C VAL A 895 -38.28 -3.45 -2.74
N ARG A 896 -39.35 -3.95 -2.12
CA ARG A 896 -39.34 -5.22 -1.38
C ARG A 896 -38.93 -6.39 -2.27
N VAL A 897 -39.51 -6.52 -3.46
CA VAL A 897 -39.16 -7.58 -4.42
C VAL A 897 -37.67 -7.52 -4.80
N LEU A 898 -37.14 -6.32 -5.09
CA LEU A 898 -35.72 -6.15 -5.42
C LEU A 898 -34.80 -6.45 -4.24
N LEU A 899 -35.21 -6.12 -3.01
CA LEU A 899 -34.43 -6.44 -1.80
C LEU A 899 -34.42 -7.94 -1.48
N GLU A 900 -35.47 -8.69 -1.86
CA GLU A 900 -35.54 -10.14 -1.68
C GLU A 900 -34.73 -10.91 -2.75
N ALA A 901 -34.45 -10.29 -3.90
CA ALA A 901 -33.73 -10.92 -5.01
C ALA A 901 -32.27 -11.32 -4.63
N PRO A 902 -31.83 -12.57 -4.86
CA PRO A 902 -30.47 -13.02 -4.53
C PRO A 902 -29.37 -12.38 -5.38
N GLU A 903 -29.72 -11.87 -6.57
CA GLU A 903 -28.82 -11.16 -7.47
C GLU A 903 -28.53 -9.70 -7.05
N VAL A 904 -29.21 -9.19 -6.00
CA VAL A 904 -29.08 -7.80 -5.52
C VAL A 904 -28.37 -7.77 -4.16
N ASP A 905 -27.32 -6.97 -4.01
CA ASP A 905 -26.60 -6.78 -2.74
C ASP A 905 -26.99 -5.48 -2.03
N ALA A 906 -27.35 -4.43 -2.79
CA ALA A 906 -27.77 -3.13 -2.28
C ALA A 906 -28.80 -2.46 -3.19
N LEU A 907 -29.50 -1.42 -2.72
CA LEU A 907 -30.54 -0.73 -3.49
C LEU A 907 -30.45 0.79 -3.39
N ILE A 908 -30.70 1.47 -4.51
CA ILE A 908 -30.97 2.92 -4.58
C ILE A 908 -32.43 3.12 -4.94
N ALA A 909 -33.18 3.77 -4.04
CA ALA A 909 -34.54 4.22 -4.29
C ALA A 909 -34.54 5.73 -4.53
N SER A 910 -34.75 6.14 -5.78
CA SER A 910 -34.82 7.55 -6.14
C SER A 910 -36.27 7.98 -6.31
N PHE A 911 -36.61 9.16 -5.79
CA PHE A 911 -37.95 9.71 -5.83
C PHE A 911 -37.93 11.08 -6.53
N VAL A 912 -38.73 11.22 -7.58
CA VAL A 912 -39.15 12.51 -8.13
C VAL A 912 -40.52 12.84 -7.53
N PRO A 913 -40.60 13.64 -6.47
CA PRO A 913 -41.78 13.70 -5.59
C PRO A 913 -42.93 14.56 -6.14
N LEU A 914 -42.80 15.16 -7.32
CA LEU A 914 -43.75 16.15 -7.87
C LEU A 914 -45.05 15.55 -8.41
N THR A 915 -45.20 14.22 -8.37
CA THR A 915 -46.41 13.55 -8.88
C THR A 915 -47.54 13.59 -7.86
N PRO A 916 -48.81 13.80 -8.29
CA PRO A 916 -49.97 13.69 -7.40
C PRO A 916 -50.24 12.26 -6.93
N ALA A 917 -49.56 11.26 -7.48
CA ALA A 917 -49.68 9.87 -7.06
C ALA A 917 -48.98 9.58 -5.72
N MET A 918 -48.13 10.50 -5.23
CA MET A 918 -47.30 10.31 -4.05
C MET A 918 -47.62 11.28 -2.91
N LEU A 919 -47.42 10.84 -1.66
CA LEU A 919 -47.62 11.64 -0.44
C LEU A 919 -46.30 12.26 0.05
N THR A 920 -45.87 13.35 -0.57
CA THR A 920 -44.47 13.82 -0.47
C THR A 920 -44.30 15.22 0.12
N THR A 921 -45.36 16.03 0.20
CA THR A 921 -45.29 17.35 0.83
C THR A 921 -45.37 17.26 2.36
N ALA A 922 -44.92 18.30 3.07
CA ALA A 922 -44.88 18.33 4.54
C ALA A 922 -46.24 18.03 5.20
N GLU A 923 -47.35 18.49 4.61
CA GLU A 923 -48.71 18.24 5.10
C GLU A 923 -49.17 16.80 4.85
N GLU A 924 -48.62 16.15 3.83
CA GLU A 924 -48.99 14.81 3.41
C GLU A 924 -48.21 13.72 4.14
N LEU A 925 -47.01 14.01 4.66
CA LEU A 925 -46.18 13.01 5.33
C LEU A 925 -46.87 12.34 6.52
N ALA A 926 -47.77 13.06 7.19
CA ALA A 926 -48.55 12.55 8.32
C ALA A 926 -49.70 11.61 7.90
N ARG A 927 -50.05 11.57 6.61
CA ARG A 927 -51.11 10.68 6.11
C ARG A 927 -50.61 9.23 6.12
N PRO A 928 -51.46 8.26 6.54
CA PRO A 928 -51.08 6.85 6.55
C PRO A 928 -50.65 6.35 5.17
N GLY A 929 -49.54 5.63 5.14
CA GLY A 929 -48.99 5.05 3.93
C GLY A 929 -48.17 6.01 3.07
N SER A 930 -47.65 7.10 3.64
CA SER A 930 -46.62 7.91 2.98
C SER A 930 -45.27 7.18 2.91
N LEU A 931 -44.40 7.56 2.00
CA LEU A 931 -43.03 7.04 1.92
C LEU A 931 -42.23 7.28 3.22
N ALA A 932 -42.53 8.37 3.95
CA ALA A 932 -41.93 8.64 5.25
C ALA A 932 -42.26 7.56 6.30
N GLU A 933 -43.40 6.89 6.17
CA GLU A 933 -43.80 5.74 7.01
C GLU A 933 -43.31 4.40 6.43
N ARG A 934 -43.46 4.20 5.11
CA ARG A 934 -43.19 2.92 4.43
C ARG A 934 -41.71 2.60 4.33
N MET A 935 -40.87 3.56 3.92
CA MET A 935 -39.44 3.29 3.70
C MET A 935 -38.73 2.84 4.98
N PRO A 936 -38.88 3.51 6.15
CA PRO A 936 -38.28 3.02 7.39
C PRO A 936 -38.72 1.61 7.79
N ARG A 937 -39.95 1.20 7.47
CA ARG A 937 -40.44 -0.16 7.74
C ARG A 937 -39.72 -1.19 6.88
N LEU A 938 -39.61 -0.95 5.57
CA LEU A 938 -38.85 -1.81 4.66
C LEU A 938 -37.39 -1.96 5.10
N LEU A 939 -36.77 -0.85 5.51
CA LEU A 939 -35.37 -0.84 5.93
C LEU A 939 -35.12 -1.60 7.23
N LYS A 940 -36.11 -1.71 8.11
CA LYS A 940 -36.04 -2.58 9.28
C LYS A 940 -36.15 -4.06 8.93
N ALA A 941 -36.81 -4.39 7.81
CA ALA A 941 -37.02 -5.76 7.37
C ALA A 941 -35.86 -6.35 6.56
N THR A 942 -34.91 -5.52 6.07
CA THR A 942 -33.76 -5.97 5.28
C THR A 942 -32.43 -5.78 5.98
N ARG A 943 -31.46 -6.66 5.70
CA ARG A 943 -30.05 -6.47 6.09
C ARG A 943 -29.21 -5.80 4.99
N LYS A 944 -29.75 -5.70 3.77
CA LYS A 944 -29.05 -5.10 2.62
C LYS A 944 -28.94 -3.59 2.78
N PRO A 945 -27.87 -2.95 2.27
CA PRO A 945 -27.73 -1.50 2.32
C PRO A 945 -28.72 -0.84 1.35
N VAL A 946 -29.35 0.23 1.79
CA VAL A 946 -30.30 0.99 0.96
C VAL A 946 -30.07 2.47 1.16
N VAL A 947 -30.06 3.22 0.06
CA VAL A 947 -29.99 4.68 0.06
C VAL A 947 -31.17 5.26 -0.70
N VAL A 948 -31.57 6.46 -0.30
CA VAL A 948 -32.64 7.21 -0.96
C VAL A 948 -32.07 8.43 -1.64
N SER A 949 -32.56 8.75 -2.83
CA SER A 949 -32.37 10.07 -3.45
C SER A 949 -33.72 10.76 -3.62
N ILE A 950 -33.76 12.06 -3.39
CA ILE A 950 -34.93 12.91 -3.61
C ILE A 950 -34.47 14.08 -4.48
N ASP A 951 -34.71 13.98 -5.78
CA ASP A 951 -34.33 15.01 -6.75
C ASP A 951 -35.45 16.07 -6.85
N SER A 952 -35.40 17.03 -5.92
CA SER A 952 -36.35 18.14 -5.87
C SER A 952 -35.89 19.30 -4.98
N GLY A 953 -36.61 20.43 -5.09
CA GLY A 953 -36.37 21.65 -4.33
C GLY A 953 -36.88 21.65 -2.88
N GLY A 954 -36.75 22.80 -2.22
CA GLY A 954 -36.98 22.97 -0.77
C GLY A 954 -38.35 22.54 -0.22
N ALA A 955 -39.38 22.47 -1.06
CA ALA A 955 -40.73 22.06 -0.66
C ALA A 955 -40.80 20.62 -0.12
N TYR A 956 -39.84 19.77 -0.50
CA TYR A 956 -39.78 18.36 -0.13
C TYR A 956 -38.72 18.05 0.94
N ASP A 957 -38.11 19.09 1.54
CA ASP A 957 -37.07 18.93 2.56
C ASP A 957 -37.58 18.19 3.79
N ALA A 958 -38.86 18.37 4.13
CA ALA A 958 -39.52 17.66 5.22
C ALA A 958 -39.48 16.13 5.02
N LEU A 959 -39.66 15.64 3.79
CA LEU A 959 -39.57 14.21 3.48
C LEU A 959 -38.15 13.71 3.71
N GLY A 960 -37.16 14.43 3.19
CA GLY A 960 -35.75 14.08 3.39
C GLY A 960 -35.35 14.11 4.87
N GLN A 961 -35.83 15.07 5.65
CA GLN A 961 -35.60 15.14 7.10
C GLN A 961 -36.26 13.99 7.85
N ALA A 962 -37.51 13.66 7.51
CA ALA A 962 -38.23 12.54 8.12
C ALA A 962 -37.49 11.20 7.88
N LEU A 963 -37.05 10.96 6.64
CA LEU A 963 -36.27 9.77 6.29
C LEU A 963 -34.90 9.73 6.99
N ARG A 964 -34.16 10.85 7.02
CA ARG A 964 -32.88 10.92 7.78
C ARG A 964 -33.08 10.66 9.27
N GLY A 965 -34.13 11.24 9.87
CA GLY A 965 -34.49 11.01 11.27
C GLY A 965 -34.81 9.55 11.59
N ALA A 966 -35.24 8.78 10.58
CA ALA A 966 -35.46 7.35 10.67
C ALA A 966 -34.22 6.49 10.35
N GLY A 967 -33.05 7.12 10.14
CA GLY A 967 -31.78 6.44 9.86
C GLY A 967 -31.54 6.10 8.39
N VAL A 968 -32.30 6.70 7.46
CA VAL A 968 -32.14 6.47 6.02
C VAL A 968 -31.14 7.50 5.45
N PRO A 969 -30.07 7.08 4.74
CA PRO A 969 -29.23 8.01 4.00
C PRO A 969 -30.03 8.64 2.86
N VAL A 970 -30.08 9.98 2.82
CA VAL A 970 -30.84 10.72 1.79
C VAL A 970 -29.93 11.66 1.01
N PHE A 971 -29.97 11.53 -0.32
CA PHE A 971 -29.25 12.33 -1.30
C PHE A 971 -30.19 13.25 -2.06
N ARG A 972 -29.63 14.29 -2.69
CA ARG A 972 -30.37 15.24 -3.54
C ARG A 972 -30.36 14.88 -5.01
N SER A 973 -29.52 13.93 -5.42
CA SER A 973 -29.41 13.47 -6.79
C SER A 973 -28.97 12.01 -6.81
N CYS A 974 -29.45 11.27 -7.80
CA CYS A 974 -29.28 9.82 -7.88
C CYS A 974 -27.85 9.41 -8.27
N ASP A 975 -27.15 10.23 -9.04
CA ASP A 975 -25.73 10.07 -9.40
C ASP A 975 -24.81 10.18 -8.17
N GLN A 976 -25.08 11.14 -7.27
CA GLN A 976 -24.36 11.27 -6.00
C GLN A 976 -24.66 10.11 -5.05
N ALA A 977 -25.91 9.62 -5.03
CA ALA A 977 -26.29 8.45 -4.27
C ALA A 977 -25.52 7.20 -4.76
N MET A 978 -25.45 7.02 -6.08
CA MET A 978 -24.69 5.94 -6.71
C MET A 978 -23.19 6.05 -6.40
N TRP A 979 -22.61 7.24 -6.54
CA TRP A 979 -21.21 7.49 -6.20
C TRP A 979 -20.89 7.13 -4.74
N ALA A 980 -21.71 7.60 -3.79
CA ALA A 980 -21.46 7.39 -2.37
C ALA A 980 -21.66 5.92 -1.98
N LEU A 981 -22.75 5.30 -2.43
CA LEU A 981 -23.03 3.89 -2.16
C LEU A 981 -21.97 2.99 -2.81
N GLY A 982 -21.62 3.22 -4.07
CA GLY A 982 -20.62 2.43 -4.78
C GLY A 982 -19.25 2.49 -4.11
N ARG A 983 -18.80 3.69 -3.72
CA ARG A 983 -17.56 3.88 -2.91
C ARG A 983 -17.61 3.11 -1.60
N TYR A 984 -18.73 3.19 -0.89
CA TYR A 984 -18.91 2.49 0.38
C TYR A 984 -18.88 0.96 0.21
N LEU A 985 -19.60 0.41 -0.77
CA LEU A 985 -19.67 -1.03 -1.03
C LEU A 985 -18.31 -1.59 -1.45
N SER A 986 -17.65 -0.96 -2.43
CA SER A 986 -16.32 -1.39 -2.90
C SER A 986 -15.30 -1.36 -1.76
N HIS A 987 -15.36 -0.34 -0.89
CA HIS A 987 -14.47 -0.23 0.26
C HIS A 987 -14.75 -1.32 1.32
N ARG A 988 -16.01 -1.55 1.68
CA ARG A 988 -16.42 -2.60 2.65
C ARG A 988 -16.04 -3.99 2.17
N ALA A 989 -16.21 -4.28 0.88
CA ALA A 989 -15.81 -5.55 0.27
C ALA A 989 -14.28 -5.75 0.37
N ALA A 990 -13.49 -4.70 0.07
CA ALA A 990 -12.04 -4.76 0.18
C ALA A 990 -11.55 -5.00 1.63
N LEU A 991 -12.16 -4.34 2.62
CA LEU A 991 -11.85 -4.56 4.03
C LEU A 991 -12.24 -5.97 4.51
N GLY A 992 -13.38 -6.50 4.06
CA GLY A 992 -13.80 -7.86 4.36
C GLY A 992 -12.78 -8.90 3.90
N LEU A 993 -12.35 -8.81 2.64
CA LEU A 993 -11.32 -9.68 2.07
C LEU A 993 -9.98 -9.57 2.81
N ALA A 994 -9.58 -8.37 3.23
CA ALA A 994 -8.35 -8.16 3.98
C ALA A 994 -8.40 -8.85 5.36
N ARG A 995 -9.53 -8.78 6.07
CA ARG A 995 -9.70 -9.45 7.36
C ARG A 995 -9.74 -10.97 7.24
N GLU A 996 -10.40 -11.50 6.21
CA GLU A 996 -10.42 -12.94 5.95
C GLU A 996 -9.01 -13.48 5.70
N ARG A 997 -8.21 -12.77 4.90
CA ARG A 997 -6.79 -13.12 4.66
C ARG A 997 -5.97 -13.11 5.95
N ALA A 998 -6.08 -12.05 6.75
CA ALA A 998 -5.38 -11.96 8.02
C ALA A 998 -5.74 -13.11 8.97
N ALA A 999 -7.02 -13.49 9.03
CA ALA A 999 -7.47 -14.62 9.86
C ALA A 999 -6.97 -15.98 9.35
N VAL A 1000 -6.79 -16.15 8.03
CA VAL A 1000 -6.20 -17.36 7.44
C VAL A 1000 -4.70 -17.44 7.74
N GLU A 1001 -3.98 -16.33 7.62
CA GLU A 1001 -2.55 -16.23 7.93
C GLU A 1001 -2.28 -16.49 9.43
N GLU A 1002 -3.10 -15.94 10.33
CA GLU A 1002 -2.99 -16.17 11.77
C GLU A 1002 -3.24 -17.64 12.15
N ARG A 1003 -4.20 -18.30 11.47
CA ARG A 1003 -4.43 -19.75 11.61
C ARG A 1003 -3.29 -20.60 11.06
N ALA A 1004 -2.63 -20.16 10.00
CA ALA A 1004 -1.48 -20.84 9.42
C ALA A 1004 -0.20 -20.65 10.24
N ALA A 1005 -0.05 -19.51 10.94
CA ALA A 1005 1.07 -19.20 11.82
C ALA A 1005 0.92 -19.79 13.23
N ALA A 1006 -0.26 -20.30 13.61
CA ALA A 1006 -0.47 -20.94 14.89
C ALA A 1006 0.37 -22.24 14.99
N PRO A 1007 1.22 -22.41 16.02
CA PRO A 1007 1.98 -23.64 16.18
C PRO A 1007 1.01 -24.82 16.33
N MET A 1008 1.21 -25.86 15.51
CA MET A 1008 0.51 -27.15 15.64
C MET A 1008 0.82 -27.76 17.02
N VAL A 1009 0.07 -27.37 18.04
CA VAL A 1009 0.05 -28.08 19.32
C VAL A 1009 -0.78 -29.33 19.08
N GLY A 1010 -0.09 -30.41 18.69
CA GLY A 1010 -0.67 -31.73 18.51
C GLY A 1010 -1.42 -32.16 19.76
N ALA A 1011 -2.70 -32.51 19.57
CA ALA A 1011 -3.49 -33.23 20.55
C ALA A 1011 -2.88 -34.61 20.77
N ALA A 1012 -2.14 -34.77 21.88
CA ALA A 1012 -1.90 -36.07 22.48
C ALA A 1012 -3.05 -36.39 23.44
N ARG A 1013 -4.03 -37.17 22.97
CA ARG A 1013 -4.82 -38.09 23.78
C ARG A 1013 -5.09 -39.35 22.98
#